data_AF-H0G4H4-F1
#
_entry.id   AF-H0G4H4-F1
#
_cell.length_a   1.000
_cell.length_b   1.000
_cell.length_c   1.000
_cell.angle_alpha   90.00
_cell.angle_beta   90.00
_cell.angle_gamma   90.00
#
_symmetry.space_group_name_H-M   'P 1'
#
loop_
_entity.id
_entity.type
_entity.pdbx_description
1 polymer ?
#
loop_
_entity_poly.entity_id
_entity_poly.type
_entity_poly.pdbx_seq_one_letter_code
_entity_poly.pdbx_strand_id
1 'polypeptide(L)'
;MAVINGTAGNNVLIGTDLDDVISGFGGDDFIQGLGGADVINGGAGVDTVDYSEKTTSVVVTLTGATAATVFVNGVADDTLSNVENVYGGSGNDTITGDAQNNLIRGGGGNDVLDGGAGNDTADYTDKTTSVVVTLAGATLATVFVNGIAEDTISNFENVYGGSGNDILTGDDRANILRGEAGNDILNGGADDDSLSGGAGNDTADGGTGIDTFDLREKTSSVVVQLSGANAATVFVGGVAEDTIRNVENIVGGTADDTLSGDAAANKLSGARGNDWLKGGGGADTLDGGEDSDTADYSDKAAAIAVALNGGNPVTVTVGGIAEDLIAKIENIVGGSGGDTIIGDAAANAFRGGLGADVLDGGGGSDTADFSDKVQSVVLALNGAVDAIAAVGGTAEDTVRNIENITGGSGNDQFTGDAAANTFRGGLGADVLDGGDGSDTADYSDKTASLVVTLAGPNAATVFVGGVAEDTLRNIENVIGGSGNDVFAGDGLQNVFDGGAGNDTVDYSASAKGIAVTLNGANDAKVIVGNAVEDTLRNIENVTGSAIADVLTGDSQANVLLGGGGGDILKGGGGQDTIDGSAGSDTADFSDKTAGVVLTLAGAADAIATVGGVAEDTIRNIENIFSGAGADVLTGDAGNNAIRGGAGADSLDGGAGADTADYRDKTQSVVVTLDGATPVAVKVGGVIEDTIRNFENIAGGSAADTLTGDGLANVLAGNDGADTLRGGLGKDVLDGGNGVDTADYLEKTDAISVTLNGTASAAVLVGGTAEDTIRGVENILSGSGADTLVGDAASNMFRGALGADFIDGGAGVDTADYREKTASVEVALLGGTDSFVFVGGVAEDTIRNIENVFGGKGNDTLTGDGLANTLNGNDGKDLLTGGGGADILDGGAASDTASYRDKTASVSVTLDGATYTTVTVGGVAEDTIRNVENIWGGTGNDSLSGDANANLLSGGGGSDILFGGAGADIFQFDFALGSTNVDTVLDFTAGDRLFLSKSVFTTLSGGTLAATQFYAAADATAAQNANQKIIYDTTSGALYYDADGSLSGHTAVQFAVLSTHPSLTAGDFVLVV
;
A
#
# COMPACT_ATOMS: atom_id res chain seq x y z
N MET A 1 -19.94 35.14 -48.03
CA MET A 1 -18.79 35.93 -47.54
C MET A 1 -18.59 35.76 -46.07
N ALA A 2 -18.34 34.51 -45.72
CA ALA A 2 -17.54 34.16 -44.57
C ALA A 2 -16.06 34.52 -44.85
N VAL A 3 -15.33 34.75 -43.77
CA VAL A 3 -13.86 34.84 -43.80
C VAL A 3 -13.39 33.65 -42.99
N ILE A 4 -12.70 32.72 -43.63
CA ILE A 4 -12.25 31.46 -43.05
C ILE A 4 -10.73 31.51 -43.04
N ASN A 5 -10.15 31.43 -41.84
CA ASN A 5 -8.71 31.51 -41.66
C ASN A 5 -8.22 30.23 -40.99
N GLY A 6 -7.21 29.60 -41.57
CA GLY A 6 -6.43 28.54 -40.98
C GLY A 6 -5.47 29.06 -39.91
N THR A 7 -4.46 28.25 -39.67
CA THR A 7 -3.45 28.39 -38.62
C THR A 7 -2.05 28.26 -39.24
N ALA A 8 -1.03 27.94 -38.43
CA ALA A 8 0.32 27.72 -38.95
C ALA A 8 0.65 26.23 -39.12
N GLY A 9 -0.34 25.34 -39.00
CA GLY A 9 -0.19 23.92 -39.29
C GLY A 9 -1.36 23.41 -40.13
N ASN A 10 -1.23 22.20 -40.68
CA ASN A 10 -2.10 21.62 -41.69
C ASN A 10 -3.59 21.67 -41.32
N ASN A 11 -4.42 22.26 -42.17
CA ASN A 11 -5.83 22.48 -41.93
C ASN A 11 -6.70 21.90 -43.03
N VAL A 12 -7.94 21.52 -42.65
CA VAL A 12 -9.01 21.24 -43.60
C VAL A 12 -9.98 22.41 -43.55
N LEU A 13 -10.04 23.20 -44.62
CA LEU A 13 -10.82 24.43 -44.70
C LEU A 13 -11.95 24.27 -45.71
N ILE A 14 -13.19 24.30 -45.23
CA ILE A 14 -14.39 24.12 -46.05
C ILE A 14 -15.21 25.41 -46.03
N GLY A 15 -15.46 25.95 -47.21
CA GLY A 15 -16.29 27.13 -47.48
C GLY A 15 -17.79 26.89 -47.34
N THR A 16 -18.57 27.82 -47.85
CA THR A 16 -20.04 27.77 -47.90
C THR A 16 -20.52 27.85 -49.35
N ASP A 17 -21.83 27.78 -49.60
CA ASP A 17 -22.38 27.95 -50.97
C ASP A 17 -22.46 29.44 -51.42
N LEU A 18 -21.70 30.35 -50.78
CA LEU A 18 -21.65 31.78 -51.08
C LEU A 18 -20.20 32.24 -51.20
N ASP A 19 -19.93 33.31 -51.97
CA ASP A 19 -18.59 33.91 -52.14
C ASP A 19 -17.83 34.08 -50.82
N ASP A 20 -16.75 33.37 -50.60
CA ASP A 20 -15.98 33.35 -49.35
C ASP A 20 -14.55 33.86 -49.54
N VAL A 21 -13.90 34.21 -48.42
CA VAL A 21 -12.45 34.51 -48.39
C VAL A 21 -11.79 33.48 -47.48
N ILE A 22 -10.99 32.59 -48.07
CA ILE A 22 -10.33 31.48 -47.38
C ILE A 22 -8.82 31.72 -47.38
N SER A 23 -8.18 31.63 -46.23
CA SER A 23 -6.74 31.80 -46.07
C SER A 23 -6.16 30.69 -45.20
N GLY A 24 -5.31 29.82 -45.75
CA GLY A 24 -4.66 28.72 -45.02
C GLY A 24 -3.60 29.20 -44.03
N PHE A 25 -2.81 30.19 -44.47
CA PHE A 25 -1.65 30.75 -43.80
C PHE A 25 -0.41 29.87 -43.83
N GLY A 26 -0.30 28.86 -42.98
CA GLY A 26 0.90 28.03 -42.90
C GLY A 26 0.57 26.57 -42.62
N GLY A 27 1.40 25.66 -43.13
CA GLY A 27 1.13 24.22 -43.12
C GLY A 27 0.66 23.76 -44.49
N ASP A 28 0.49 22.44 -44.67
CA ASP A 28 -0.02 21.85 -45.91
C ASP A 28 -1.55 21.75 -45.78
N ASP A 29 -2.28 22.70 -46.36
CA ASP A 29 -3.72 22.83 -46.16
C ASP A 29 -4.54 22.16 -47.27
N PHE A 30 -5.68 21.60 -46.89
CA PHE A 30 -6.68 21.05 -47.81
C PHE A 30 -7.92 21.95 -47.82
N ILE A 31 -8.24 22.54 -48.97
CA ILE A 31 -9.20 23.64 -49.09
C ILE A 31 -10.30 23.30 -50.09
N GLN A 32 -11.55 23.43 -49.66
CA GLN A 32 -12.73 23.27 -50.52
C GLN A 32 -13.59 24.54 -50.44
N GLY A 33 -13.76 25.25 -51.55
CA GLY A 33 -14.58 26.47 -51.62
C GLY A 33 -16.09 26.20 -51.56
N LEU A 34 -16.53 25.07 -52.14
CA LEU A 34 -17.93 24.75 -52.45
C LEU A 34 -18.51 25.69 -53.52
N GLY A 35 -19.58 26.42 -53.23
CA GLY A 35 -20.30 27.24 -54.21
C GLY A 35 -20.09 28.73 -53.98
N GLY A 36 -20.18 29.53 -55.03
CA GLY A 36 -19.90 30.96 -54.93
C GLY A 36 -18.59 31.31 -55.62
N ALA A 37 -18.27 32.60 -55.67
CA ALA A 37 -17.02 33.08 -56.24
C ALA A 37 -16.01 33.36 -55.12
N ASP A 38 -15.19 32.37 -54.81
CA ASP A 38 -14.33 32.39 -53.63
C ASP A 38 -12.96 33.01 -53.91
N VAL A 39 -12.36 33.61 -52.88
CA VAL A 39 -10.96 34.05 -52.90
C VAL A 39 -10.19 33.15 -51.94
N ILE A 40 -9.41 32.23 -52.50
CA ILE A 40 -8.67 31.20 -51.79
C ILE A 40 -7.17 31.53 -51.85
N ASN A 41 -6.55 31.57 -50.69
CA ASN A 41 -5.11 31.72 -50.54
C ASN A 41 -4.57 30.60 -49.65
N GLY A 42 -3.83 29.64 -50.19
CA GLY A 42 -3.28 28.53 -49.39
C GLY A 42 -2.29 29.07 -48.37
N GLY A 43 -1.19 29.66 -48.83
CA GLY A 43 -0.26 30.36 -47.97
C GLY A 43 1.14 29.79 -48.07
N ALA A 44 1.69 29.30 -46.97
CA ALA A 44 3.02 28.71 -46.92
C ALA A 44 2.93 27.23 -46.56
N GLY A 45 3.42 26.37 -47.44
CA GLY A 45 3.28 24.93 -47.33
C GLY A 45 2.99 24.37 -48.72
N VAL A 46 2.50 23.13 -48.78
CA VAL A 46 1.98 22.51 -50.00
C VAL A 46 0.46 22.44 -49.88
N ASP A 47 -0.23 23.40 -50.51
CA ASP A 47 -1.67 23.57 -50.34
C ASP A 47 -2.46 22.93 -51.48
N THR A 48 -3.56 22.25 -51.14
CA THR A 48 -4.44 21.54 -52.07
C THR A 48 -5.81 22.18 -52.13
N VAL A 49 -6.28 22.51 -53.33
CA VAL A 49 -7.67 22.91 -53.57
C VAL A 49 -8.44 21.76 -54.21
N ASP A 50 -9.59 21.43 -53.60
CA ASP A 50 -10.46 20.33 -54.00
C ASP A 50 -11.72 20.83 -54.70
N TYR A 51 -11.88 20.43 -55.97
CA TYR A 51 -13.06 20.64 -56.81
C TYR A 51 -13.81 19.34 -57.13
N SER A 52 -13.54 18.25 -56.41
CA SER A 52 -14.14 16.93 -56.67
C SER A 52 -15.67 16.91 -56.63
N GLU A 53 -16.32 17.88 -55.97
CA GLU A 53 -17.76 18.04 -55.98
C GLU A 53 -18.33 18.64 -57.28
N LYS A 54 -17.49 19.27 -58.11
CA LYS A 54 -17.93 19.88 -59.36
C LYS A 54 -18.21 18.79 -60.38
N THR A 55 -19.36 18.88 -61.05
CA THR A 55 -19.80 17.88 -62.06
C THR A 55 -19.66 18.36 -63.50
N THR A 56 -18.99 19.50 -63.69
CA THR A 56 -18.79 20.17 -64.98
C THR A 56 -17.37 20.68 -65.07
N SER A 57 -16.88 20.92 -66.28
CA SER A 57 -15.49 21.31 -66.56
C SER A 57 -14.97 22.39 -65.62
N VAL A 58 -13.88 22.10 -64.92
CA VAL A 58 -13.04 23.01 -64.14
C VAL A 58 -11.83 23.39 -64.98
N VAL A 59 -11.57 24.68 -65.15
CA VAL A 59 -10.39 25.18 -65.87
C VAL A 59 -9.59 26.08 -64.95
N VAL A 60 -8.34 25.72 -64.68
CA VAL A 60 -7.43 26.50 -63.85
C VAL A 60 -6.00 26.45 -64.41
N THR A 61 -5.32 27.59 -64.30
CA THR A 61 -3.87 27.68 -64.52
C THR A 61 -3.27 28.32 -63.28
N LEU A 62 -2.51 27.56 -62.50
CA LEU A 62 -1.85 28.07 -61.31
C LEU A 62 -0.82 29.14 -61.68
N THR A 63 -0.65 30.11 -60.79
CA THR A 63 0.30 31.23 -61.00
C THR A 63 1.10 31.55 -59.74
N GLY A 64 1.29 30.57 -58.86
CA GLY A 64 1.92 30.69 -57.56
C GLY A 64 1.25 31.78 -56.72
N ALA A 65 2.05 32.72 -56.23
CA ALA A 65 1.57 33.84 -55.41
C ALA A 65 0.69 34.86 -56.16
N THR A 66 0.61 34.79 -57.49
CA THR A 66 -0.31 35.65 -58.25
C THR A 66 -1.69 35.01 -58.26
N ALA A 67 -2.73 35.85 -58.21
CA ALA A 67 -4.11 35.39 -58.30
C ALA A 67 -4.42 34.76 -59.67
N ALA A 68 -4.76 33.47 -59.67
CA ALA A 68 -5.28 32.70 -60.79
C ALA A 68 -6.81 32.65 -60.73
N THR A 69 -7.51 32.78 -61.86
CA THR A 69 -8.97 32.62 -61.91
C THR A 69 -9.34 31.21 -62.33
N VAL A 70 -10.24 30.57 -61.58
CA VAL A 70 -10.82 29.26 -61.89
C VAL A 70 -12.12 29.47 -62.65
N PHE A 71 -12.34 28.68 -63.69
CA PHE A 71 -13.58 28.68 -64.46
C PHE A 71 -14.30 27.34 -64.31
N VAL A 72 -15.54 27.37 -63.82
CA VAL A 72 -16.44 26.20 -63.80
C VAL A 72 -17.49 26.37 -64.88
N ASN A 73 -17.58 25.40 -65.80
CA ASN A 73 -18.45 25.44 -66.99
C ASN A 73 -18.31 26.74 -67.81
N GLY A 74 -17.08 27.28 -67.89
CA GLY A 74 -16.75 28.50 -68.63
C GLY A 74 -17.17 29.82 -67.95
N VAL A 75 -17.63 29.79 -66.70
CA VAL A 75 -17.92 30.97 -65.88
C VAL A 75 -16.83 31.08 -64.82
N ALA A 76 -16.33 32.28 -64.57
CA ALA A 76 -15.39 32.51 -63.48
C ALA A 76 -16.08 32.16 -62.15
N ASP A 77 -15.51 31.20 -61.43
CA ASP A 77 -15.96 30.73 -60.11
C ASP A 77 -15.00 31.36 -59.10
N ASP A 78 -13.82 30.77 -58.87
CA ASP A 78 -12.92 31.20 -57.80
C ASP A 78 -11.67 31.94 -58.26
N THR A 79 -10.95 32.48 -57.28
CA THR A 79 -9.62 33.07 -57.41
C THR A 79 -8.66 32.38 -56.44
N LEU A 80 -7.61 31.74 -56.97
CA LEU A 80 -6.59 31.02 -56.19
C LEU A 80 -5.27 31.78 -56.15
N SER A 81 -4.53 31.68 -55.05
CA SER A 81 -3.13 32.10 -54.94
C SER A 81 -2.39 31.27 -53.90
N ASN A 82 -1.10 31.02 -54.09
CA ASN A 82 -0.29 30.15 -53.21
C ASN A 82 -1.00 28.81 -52.98
N VAL A 83 -1.29 28.11 -54.07
CA VAL A 83 -1.89 26.78 -54.10
C VAL A 83 -1.07 25.97 -55.08
N GLU A 84 -0.63 24.79 -54.67
CA GLU A 84 0.27 23.94 -55.44
C GLU A 84 -0.46 22.73 -56.02
N ASN A 85 -1.49 22.21 -55.34
CA ASN A 85 -2.19 21.00 -55.76
C ASN A 85 -3.65 21.28 -56.10
N VAL A 86 -4.16 20.57 -57.10
CA VAL A 86 -5.56 20.70 -57.55
C VAL A 86 -6.17 19.34 -57.78
N TYR A 87 -7.32 19.10 -57.14
CA TYR A 87 -8.22 17.98 -57.48
C TYR A 87 -9.37 18.52 -58.32
N GLY A 88 -9.50 18.03 -59.54
CA GLY A 88 -10.60 18.29 -60.46
C GLY A 88 -11.90 17.57 -60.06
N GLY A 89 -12.93 17.85 -60.83
CA GLY A 89 -14.28 17.32 -60.67
C GLY A 89 -14.56 16.06 -61.47
N SER A 90 -15.83 15.82 -61.77
CA SER A 90 -16.28 14.74 -62.67
C SER A 90 -16.58 15.21 -64.10
N GLY A 91 -16.17 16.44 -64.43
CA GLY A 91 -16.30 17.04 -65.75
C GLY A 91 -15.03 16.87 -66.58
N ASN A 92 -15.04 17.33 -67.83
CA ASN A 92 -13.82 17.38 -68.63
C ASN A 92 -13.02 18.63 -68.26
N ASP A 93 -12.01 18.46 -67.45
CA ASP A 93 -11.28 19.53 -66.81
C ASP A 93 -10.03 19.93 -67.59
N THR A 94 -9.52 21.13 -67.35
CA THR A 94 -8.26 21.61 -67.92
C THR A 94 -7.45 22.29 -66.83
N ILE A 95 -6.46 21.58 -66.31
CA ILE A 95 -5.69 22.00 -65.14
C ILE A 95 -4.24 22.15 -65.58
N THR A 96 -3.67 23.33 -65.35
CA THR A 96 -2.25 23.62 -65.61
C THR A 96 -1.57 24.06 -64.33
N GLY A 97 -0.49 23.39 -63.94
CA GLY A 97 0.37 23.77 -62.83
C GLY A 97 1.21 25.02 -63.11
N ASP A 98 2.04 25.40 -62.14
CA ASP A 98 2.90 26.57 -62.20
C ASP A 98 4.39 26.24 -62.36
N ALA A 99 5.26 26.83 -61.54
CA ALA A 99 6.70 26.60 -61.56
C ALA A 99 7.18 25.83 -60.30
N GLN A 100 6.25 25.54 -59.39
CA GLN A 100 6.44 24.75 -58.18
C GLN A 100 6.09 23.28 -58.48
N ASN A 101 6.38 22.39 -57.54
CA ASN A 101 6.00 20.99 -57.68
C ASN A 101 4.50 20.85 -57.41
N ASN A 102 3.73 20.48 -58.42
CA ASN A 102 2.28 20.39 -58.36
C ASN A 102 1.83 18.92 -58.35
N LEU A 103 0.86 18.58 -57.50
CA LEU A 103 0.12 17.33 -57.58
C LEU A 103 -1.28 17.60 -58.15
N ILE A 104 -1.57 16.98 -59.30
CA ILE A 104 -2.79 17.25 -60.07
C ILE A 104 -3.57 15.95 -60.25
N ARG A 105 -4.83 15.97 -59.84
CA ARG A 105 -5.81 14.91 -60.07
C ARG A 105 -6.92 15.44 -60.97
N GLY A 106 -7.18 14.79 -62.10
CA GLY A 106 -8.26 15.20 -63.02
C GLY A 106 -9.66 14.90 -62.46
N GLY A 107 -9.79 13.80 -61.73
CA GLY A 107 -11.08 13.28 -61.30
C GLY A 107 -11.70 12.43 -62.41
N GLY A 108 -13.01 12.50 -62.63
CA GLY A 108 -13.67 11.76 -63.71
C GLY A 108 -13.90 12.65 -64.92
N GLY A 109 -13.94 12.09 -66.12
CA GLY A 109 -14.14 12.89 -67.33
C GLY A 109 -13.00 12.69 -68.30
N ASN A 110 -12.94 13.48 -69.38
CA ASN A 110 -11.79 13.47 -70.27
C ASN A 110 -10.98 14.74 -70.06
N ASP A 111 -9.93 14.65 -69.26
CA ASP A 111 -9.21 15.81 -68.74
C ASP A 111 -7.98 16.16 -69.58
N VAL A 112 -7.58 17.43 -69.51
CA VAL A 112 -6.31 17.92 -70.06
C VAL A 112 -5.49 18.46 -68.91
N LEU A 113 -4.48 17.70 -68.50
CA LEU A 113 -3.64 18.03 -67.36
C LEU A 113 -2.24 18.41 -67.86
N ASP A 114 -1.69 19.50 -67.36
CA ASP A 114 -0.36 19.97 -67.69
C ASP A 114 0.38 20.34 -66.40
N GLY A 115 1.43 19.60 -66.04
CA GLY A 115 2.17 19.86 -64.79
C GLY A 115 2.84 21.23 -64.76
N GLY A 116 3.24 21.74 -65.93
CA GLY A 116 3.91 23.04 -66.04
C GLY A 116 5.42 22.90 -65.96
N ALA A 117 6.06 23.66 -65.08
CA ALA A 117 7.48 23.52 -64.79
C ALA A 117 7.64 23.14 -63.32
N GLY A 118 8.59 22.26 -63.00
CA GLY A 118 8.70 21.76 -61.65
C GLY A 118 9.04 20.28 -61.71
N ASN A 119 8.79 19.58 -60.60
CA ASN A 119 8.71 18.14 -60.57
C ASN A 119 7.26 17.78 -60.19
N ASP A 120 6.45 17.50 -61.21
CA ASP A 120 5.00 17.46 -61.08
C ASP A 120 4.47 16.02 -61.07
N THR A 121 3.40 15.79 -60.29
CA THR A 121 2.79 14.47 -60.11
C THR A 121 1.39 14.42 -60.69
N ALA A 122 1.17 13.49 -61.62
CA ALA A 122 -0.17 13.08 -62.05
C ALA A 122 -0.71 12.05 -61.07
N ASP A 123 -1.83 12.37 -60.41
CA ASP A 123 -2.42 11.54 -59.36
C ASP A 123 -3.71 10.87 -59.84
N TYR A 124 -3.69 9.53 -59.88
CA TYR A 124 -4.81 8.66 -60.23
C TYR A 124 -5.29 7.79 -59.08
N THR A 125 -4.96 8.15 -57.83
CA THR A 125 -5.31 7.35 -56.63
C THR A 125 -6.82 7.25 -56.39
N ASP A 126 -7.64 8.05 -57.06
CA ASP A 126 -9.10 7.96 -57.05
C ASP A 126 -9.64 6.84 -57.97
N LYS A 127 -8.82 6.31 -58.89
CA LYS A 127 -9.21 5.25 -59.80
C LYS A 127 -9.16 3.89 -59.11
N THR A 128 -10.18 3.07 -59.38
CA THR A 128 -10.29 1.70 -58.83
C THR A 128 -10.09 0.62 -59.89
N THR A 129 -9.66 1.01 -61.08
CA THR A 129 -9.46 0.15 -62.24
C THR A 129 -8.16 0.52 -62.94
N SER A 130 -7.55 -0.45 -63.63
CA SER A 130 -6.30 -0.30 -64.38
C SER A 130 -6.13 1.05 -65.07
N VAL A 131 -5.04 1.74 -64.72
CA VAL A 131 -4.56 2.99 -65.26
C VAL A 131 -3.28 2.71 -66.05
N VAL A 132 -3.24 3.15 -67.31
CA VAL A 132 -2.08 2.99 -68.19
C VAL A 132 -1.56 4.37 -68.56
N VAL A 133 -0.36 4.70 -68.07
CA VAL A 133 0.31 5.98 -68.29
C VAL A 133 1.69 5.74 -68.92
N THR A 134 2.02 6.55 -69.90
CA THR A 134 3.39 6.66 -70.43
C THR A 134 3.74 8.13 -70.50
N LEU A 135 4.68 8.58 -69.66
CA LEU A 135 5.16 9.96 -69.65
C LEU A 135 5.89 10.27 -70.96
N ALA A 136 5.80 11.54 -71.39
CA ALA A 136 6.41 12.00 -72.65
C ALA A 136 6.88 13.46 -72.56
N GLY A 137 7.16 13.95 -71.34
CA GLY A 137 7.46 15.33 -71.05
C GLY A 137 6.46 16.32 -71.65
N ALA A 138 6.97 17.33 -72.35
CA ALA A 138 6.15 18.35 -72.99
C ALA A 138 5.29 17.86 -74.17
N THR A 139 5.43 16.59 -74.57
CA THR A 139 4.55 16.00 -75.59
C THR A 139 3.29 15.46 -74.93
N LEU A 140 2.12 15.81 -75.49
CA LEU A 140 0.85 15.27 -75.00
C LEU A 140 0.84 13.74 -75.06
N ALA A 141 0.59 13.10 -73.92
CA ALA A 141 0.40 11.67 -73.77
C ALA A 141 -1.07 11.37 -73.44
N THR A 142 -1.60 10.26 -73.94
CA THR A 142 -2.96 9.80 -73.62
C THR A 142 -2.90 8.80 -72.48
N VAL A 143 -3.74 8.98 -71.46
CA VAL A 143 -3.90 8.05 -70.35
C VAL A 143 -5.13 7.18 -70.60
N PHE A 144 -4.99 5.87 -70.33
CA PHE A 144 -6.09 4.93 -70.46
C PHE A 144 -6.53 4.41 -69.09
N VAL A 145 -7.82 4.56 -68.78
CA VAL A 145 -8.43 3.98 -67.58
C VAL A 145 -9.38 2.88 -68.03
N ASN A 146 -9.19 1.66 -67.50
CA ASN A 146 -9.92 0.46 -67.90
C ASN A 146 -9.93 0.22 -69.43
N GLY A 147 -8.82 0.58 -70.10
CA GLY A 147 -8.65 0.47 -71.55
C GLY A 147 -9.37 1.53 -72.40
N ILE A 148 -9.95 2.56 -71.78
CA ILE A 148 -10.60 3.69 -72.45
C ILE A 148 -9.67 4.89 -72.35
N ALA A 149 -9.45 5.61 -73.46
CA ALA A 149 -8.74 6.89 -73.43
C ALA A 149 -9.58 7.92 -72.67
N GLU A 150 -9.13 8.25 -71.46
CA GLU A 150 -9.80 9.16 -70.54
C GLU A 150 -9.12 10.54 -70.66
N ASP A 151 -7.85 10.63 -70.25
CA ASP A 151 -7.17 11.92 -70.14
C ASP A 151 -6.03 12.14 -71.13
N THR A 152 -5.60 13.39 -71.22
CA THR A 152 -4.39 13.82 -71.90
C THR A 152 -3.49 14.57 -70.94
N ILE A 153 -2.24 14.13 -70.79
CA ILE A 153 -1.28 14.70 -69.84
C ILE A 153 -0.02 15.24 -70.55
N SER A 154 0.63 16.25 -69.99
CA SER A 154 1.98 16.72 -70.39
C SER A 154 2.73 17.33 -69.21
N ASN A 155 4.06 17.41 -69.35
CA ASN A 155 4.98 18.00 -68.35
C ASN A 155 4.77 17.43 -66.93
N PHE A 156 4.57 16.11 -66.83
CA PHE A 156 4.63 15.40 -65.56
C PHE A 156 5.89 14.56 -65.50
N GLU A 157 6.48 14.49 -64.32
CA GLU A 157 7.64 13.66 -63.99
C GLU A 157 7.23 12.46 -63.14
N ASN A 158 6.13 12.54 -62.38
CA ASN A 158 5.71 11.48 -61.47
C ASN A 158 4.28 11.02 -61.76
N VAL A 159 3.98 9.78 -61.39
CA VAL A 159 2.65 9.20 -61.52
C VAL A 159 2.32 8.38 -60.29
N TYR A 160 1.17 8.66 -59.67
CA TYR A 160 0.54 7.76 -58.71
C TYR A 160 -0.62 7.06 -59.43
N GLY A 161 -0.60 5.73 -59.43
CA GLY A 161 -1.67 4.87 -59.93
C GLY A 161 -2.89 4.89 -59.04
N GLY A 162 -3.77 3.92 -59.25
CA GLY A 162 -4.98 3.67 -58.47
C GLY A 162 -5.00 2.26 -57.88
N SER A 163 -6.17 1.84 -57.39
CA SER A 163 -6.31 0.50 -56.78
C SER A 163 -6.53 -0.64 -57.80
N GLY A 164 -6.11 -0.44 -59.06
CA GLY A 164 -6.24 -1.40 -60.14
C GLY A 164 -4.89 -1.95 -60.58
N ASN A 165 -4.90 -2.92 -61.51
CA ASN A 165 -3.64 -3.42 -62.08
C ASN A 165 -3.12 -2.43 -63.13
N ASP A 166 -2.21 -1.59 -62.73
CA ASP A 166 -1.77 -0.42 -63.48
C ASP A 166 -0.52 -0.71 -64.32
N ILE A 167 -0.30 0.12 -65.34
CA ILE A 167 0.91 0.08 -66.16
C ILE A 167 1.45 1.50 -66.25
N LEU A 168 2.49 1.77 -65.48
CA LEU A 168 3.11 3.09 -65.36
C LEU A 168 4.47 3.04 -66.04
N THR A 169 4.69 3.92 -67.01
CA THR A 169 5.98 4.06 -67.70
C THR A 169 6.44 5.50 -67.62
N GLY A 170 7.62 5.70 -67.03
CA GLY A 170 8.28 6.99 -66.94
C GLY A 170 8.86 7.46 -68.29
N ASP A 171 9.57 8.58 -68.24
CA ASP A 171 10.27 9.15 -69.40
C ASP A 171 11.79 9.15 -69.19
N ASP A 172 12.52 10.05 -69.88
CA ASP A 172 13.98 10.10 -69.80
C ASP A 172 14.47 11.00 -68.62
N ARG A 173 13.63 11.29 -67.63
CA ARG A 173 13.95 12.07 -66.43
C ARG A 173 13.74 11.19 -65.21
N ALA A 174 14.36 11.54 -64.09
CA ALA A 174 14.05 10.93 -62.80
C ALA A 174 12.55 11.01 -62.47
N ASN A 175 11.90 9.86 -62.34
CA ASN A 175 10.47 9.72 -62.09
C ASN A 175 10.18 9.07 -60.73
N ILE A 176 9.05 9.44 -60.13
CA ILE A 176 8.43 8.71 -59.01
C ILE A 176 7.19 8.00 -59.53
N LEU A 177 7.19 6.66 -59.51
CA LEU A 177 6.06 5.83 -59.93
C LEU A 177 5.53 5.02 -58.74
N ARG A 178 4.23 5.15 -58.44
CA ARG A 178 3.55 4.38 -57.39
C ARG A 178 2.39 3.58 -57.96
N GLY A 179 2.39 2.26 -57.81
CA GLY A 179 1.32 1.36 -58.26
C GLY A 179 0.08 1.40 -57.34
N GLU A 180 0.29 1.60 -56.05
CA GLU A 180 -0.72 1.62 -54.98
C GLU A 180 -1.29 0.24 -54.64
N ALA A 181 -2.36 -0.22 -55.25
CA ALA A 181 -2.88 -1.55 -54.95
C ALA A 181 -3.30 -2.24 -56.24
N GLY A 182 -2.87 -3.47 -56.45
CA GLY A 182 -3.03 -4.10 -57.75
C GLY A 182 -1.89 -5.07 -58.02
N ASN A 183 -1.88 -5.62 -59.22
CA ASN A 183 -0.68 -6.26 -59.73
C ASN A 183 -0.18 -5.38 -60.87
N ASP A 184 0.78 -4.53 -60.55
CA ASP A 184 1.18 -3.39 -61.33
C ASP A 184 2.42 -3.66 -62.16
N ILE A 185 2.58 -2.91 -63.25
CA ILE A 185 3.78 -2.92 -64.08
C ILE A 185 4.37 -1.52 -64.07
N LEU A 186 5.54 -1.38 -63.46
CA LEU A 186 6.27 -0.12 -63.35
C LEU A 186 7.53 -0.20 -64.22
N ASN A 187 7.77 0.83 -65.02
CA ASN A 187 8.97 0.96 -65.84
C ASN A 187 9.49 2.40 -65.70
N GLY A 188 10.61 2.58 -65.00
CA GLY A 188 11.21 3.88 -64.71
C GLY A 188 11.65 4.58 -66.00
N GLY A 189 12.55 3.95 -66.75
CA GLY A 189 13.02 4.49 -68.02
C GLY A 189 14.50 4.82 -67.96
N ALA A 190 14.83 6.10 -68.06
CA ALA A 190 16.21 6.58 -67.94
C ALA A 190 16.33 7.66 -66.88
N ASP A 191 17.56 7.87 -66.40
CA ASP A 191 17.87 8.62 -65.16
C ASP A 191 17.45 7.84 -63.90
N ASP A 192 17.60 8.45 -62.73
CA ASP A 192 17.47 7.78 -61.43
C ASP A 192 16.01 7.78 -60.96
N ASP A 193 15.33 6.64 -61.04
CA ASP A 193 13.90 6.51 -60.76
C ASP A 193 13.60 6.01 -59.33
N SER A 194 12.41 6.34 -58.81
CA SER A 194 11.88 5.81 -57.55
C SER A 194 10.56 5.09 -57.80
N LEU A 195 10.53 3.80 -57.54
CA LEU A 195 9.44 2.90 -57.85
C LEU A 195 8.87 2.28 -56.57
N SER A 196 7.55 2.27 -56.42
CA SER A 196 6.86 1.52 -55.35
C SER A 196 5.68 0.78 -55.95
N GLY A 197 5.66 -0.55 -55.83
CA GLY A 197 4.57 -1.38 -56.32
C GLY A 197 3.29 -1.15 -55.51
N GLY A 198 3.43 -1.10 -54.18
CA GLY A 198 2.29 -1.04 -53.27
C GLY A 198 1.80 -2.45 -52.94
N ALA A 199 0.50 -2.65 -52.76
CA ALA A 199 -0.07 -3.94 -52.35
C ALA A 199 -0.40 -4.82 -53.56
N GLY A 200 0.05 -6.08 -53.54
CA GLY A 200 -0.23 -7.07 -54.58
C GLY A 200 1.04 -7.48 -55.30
N ASN A 201 0.92 -8.25 -56.39
CA ASN A 201 2.08 -8.87 -57.02
C ASN A 201 2.60 -8.04 -58.19
N ASP A 202 3.59 -7.19 -57.94
CA ASP A 202 4.02 -6.16 -58.89
C ASP A 202 5.24 -6.58 -59.70
N THR A 203 5.41 -5.94 -60.85
CA THR A 203 6.59 -6.07 -61.71
C THR A 203 7.21 -4.70 -61.95
N ALA A 204 8.41 -4.47 -61.42
CA ALA A 204 9.13 -3.22 -61.59
C ALA A 204 10.43 -3.40 -62.41
N ASP A 205 10.73 -2.39 -63.21
CA ASP A 205 11.94 -2.25 -64.02
C ASP A 205 12.45 -0.82 -63.87
N GLY A 206 13.58 -0.62 -63.20
CA GLY A 206 14.15 0.73 -63.04
C GLY A 206 14.58 1.29 -64.40
N GLY A 207 15.43 0.55 -65.09
CA GLY A 207 15.82 0.86 -66.47
C GLY A 207 17.29 1.22 -66.53
N THR A 208 17.63 2.44 -66.96
CA THR A 208 19.01 2.93 -66.96
C THR A 208 19.16 4.11 -66.02
N GLY A 209 19.97 3.96 -64.99
CA GLY A 209 20.16 4.99 -63.98
C GLY A 209 20.64 4.33 -62.71
N ILE A 210 20.45 4.99 -61.58
CA ILE A 210 20.51 4.40 -60.25
C ILE A 210 19.10 4.41 -59.69
N ASP A 211 18.42 3.28 -59.82
CA ASP A 211 16.99 3.19 -59.54
C ASP A 211 16.73 2.68 -58.13
N THR A 212 15.65 3.15 -57.51
CA THR A 212 15.26 2.82 -56.13
C THR A 212 13.90 2.14 -56.11
N PHE A 213 13.82 0.95 -55.49
CA PHE A 213 12.55 0.32 -55.14
C PHE A 213 12.24 0.55 -53.66
N ASP A 214 11.11 1.18 -53.37
CA ASP A 214 10.70 1.66 -52.06
C ASP A 214 9.58 0.78 -51.49
N LEU A 215 9.86 0.09 -50.38
CA LEU A 215 9.00 -0.89 -49.72
C LEU A 215 8.56 -0.42 -48.31
N ARG A 216 8.71 0.86 -47.98
CA ARG A 216 8.39 1.39 -46.64
C ARG A 216 6.94 1.20 -46.21
N GLU A 217 6.04 0.91 -47.14
CA GLU A 217 4.64 0.58 -46.86
C GLU A 217 4.46 -0.85 -46.32
N LYS A 218 5.44 -1.74 -46.52
CA LYS A 218 5.36 -3.13 -46.06
C LYS A 218 5.58 -3.20 -44.55
N THR A 219 4.62 -3.80 -43.84
CA THR A 219 4.67 -3.97 -42.38
C THR A 219 5.11 -5.37 -41.96
N SER A 220 5.58 -6.20 -42.89
CA SER A 220 6.05 -7.57 -42.67
C SER A 220 7.44 -7.69 -43.27
N SER A 221 8.26 -8.56 -42.68
CA SER A 221 9.65 -8.81 -43.10
C SER A 221 9.78 -8.98 -44.62
N VAL A 222 10.65 -8.18 -45.20
CA VAL A 222 11.02 -8.14 -46.62
C VAL A 222 12.31 -8.92 -46.82
N VAL A 223 12.36 -9.81 -47.80
CA VAL A 223 13.59 -10.49 -48.23
C VAL A 223 13.83 -10.24 -49.71
N VAL A 224 14.96 -9.60 -50.04
CA VAL A 224 15.34 -9.25 -51.42
C VAL A 224 16.81 -9.58 -51.66
N GLN A 225 17.09 -10.18 -52.83
CA GLN A 225 18.44 -10.29 -53.37
C GLN A 225 18.46 -9.69 -54.77
N LEU A 226 19.15 -8.56 -54.94
CA LEU A 226 19.31 -7.90 -56.24
C LEU A 226 20.06 -8.81 -57.23
N SER A 227 19.80 -8.62 -58.52
CA SER A 227 20.40 -9.44 -59.58
C SER A 227 20.67 -8.67 -60.88
N GLY A 228 20.85 -7.36 -60.74
CA GLY A 228 21.07 -6.39 -61.82
C GLY A 228 19.94 -6.46 -62.84
N ALA A 229 20.30 -6.71 -64.10
CA ALA A 229 19.36 -6.80 -65.21
C ALA A 229 18.49 -8.08 -65.21
N ASN A 230 18.75 -9.04 -64.32
CA ASN A 230 17.89 -10.21 -64.16
C ASN A 230 16.75 -9.90 -63.19
N ALA A 231 15.67 -10.66 -63.30
CA ALA A 231 14.55 -10.55 -62.37
C ALA A 231 14.92 -11.12 -61.00
N ALA A 232 14.80 -10.28 -59.96
CA ALA A 232 14.84 -10.62 -58.55
C ALA A 232 13.41 -10.71 -58.00
N THR A 233 13.17 -11.63 -57.06
CA THR A 233 11.88 -11.75 -56.35
C THR A 233 11.97 -11.06 -55.00
N VAL A 234 10.94 -10.30 -54.67
CA VAL A 234 10.73 -9.70 -53.35
C VAL A 234 9.79 -10.61 -52.56
N PHE A 235 10.22 -11.05 -51.38
CA PHE A 235 9.38 -11.81 -50.46
C PHE A 235 8.91 -10.91 -49.32
N VAL A 236 7.62 -10.97 -48.97
CA VAL A 236 7.04 -10.24 -47.85
C VAL A 236 6.34 -11.24 -46.94
N GLY A 237 6.73 -11.30 -45.65
CA GLY A 237 6.23 -12.30 -44.71
C GLY A 237 6.47 -13.75 -45.16
N GLY A 238 7.53 -13.98 -45.96
CA GLY A 238 7.86 -15.30 -46.54
C GLY A 238 7.07 -15.68 -47.80
N VAL A 239 6.24 -14.78 -48.34
CA VAL A 239 5.47 -14.99 -49.58
C VAL A 239 6.10 -14.18 -50.71
N ALA A 240 6.26 -14.79 -51.90
CA ALA A 240 6.71 -14.07 -53.09
C ALA A 240 5.62 -13.09 -53.56
N GLU A 241 5.89 -11.80 -53.48
CA GLU A 241 4.95 -10.72 -53.82
C GLU A 241 5.39 -10.06 -55.13
N ASP A 242 6.55 -9.39 -55.14
CA ASP A 242 6.98 -8.57 -56.28
C ASP A 242 8.14 -9.19 -57.10
N THR A 243 8.33 -8.68 -58.31
CA THR A 243 9.46 -8.98 -59.19
C THR A 243 10.11 -7.69 -59.68
N ILE A 244 11.40 -7.52 -59.39
CA ILE A 244 12.16 -6.29 -59.74
C ILE A 244 13.38 -6.62 -60.59
N ARG A 245 13.87 -5.66 -61.39
CA ARG A 245 15.13 -5.75 -62.16
C ARG A 245 15.61 -4.36 -62.54
N ASN A 246 16.90 -4.24 -62.84
CA ASN A 246 17.56 -2.95 -63.06
C ASN A 246 17.24 -1.97 -61.92
N VAL A 247 17.44 -2.42 -60.68
CA VAL A 247 17.23 -1.63 -59.46
C VAL A 247 18.50 -1.77 -58.66
N GLU A 248 19.13 -0.65 -58.33
CA GLU A 248 20.39 -0.61 -57.58
C GLU A 248 20.15 -0.32 -56.10
N ASN A 249 19.04 0.34 -55.75
CA ASN A 249 18.75 0.76 -54.39
C ASN A 249 17.45 0.14 -53.86
N ILE A 250 17.45 -0.25 -52.59
CA ILE A 250 16.26 -0.72 -51.88
C ILE A 250 16.07 0.11 -50.62
N VAL A 251 14.82 0.46 -50.35
CA VAL A 251 14.39 0.92 -49.02
C VAL A 251 13.43 -0.13 -48.46
N GLY A 252 13.79 -0.71 -47.31
CA GLY A 252 13.03 -1.73 -46.59
C GLY A 252 11.70 -1.22 -46.01
N GLY A 253 10.97 -2.15 -45.42
CA GLY A 253 9.72 -1.97 -44.71
C GLY A 253 9.91 -1.48 -43.28
N THR A 254 8.96 -1.85 -42.42
CA THR A 254 8.98 -1.47 -40.99
C THR A 254 9.17 -2.65 -40.04
N ALA A 255 9.62 -3.78 -40.55
CA ALA A 255 9.84 -5.02 -39.82
C ALA A 255 11.25 -5.53 -40.15
N ASP A 256 11.72 -6.54 -39.43
CA ASP A 256 13.07 -7.09 -39.62
C ASP A 256 13.26 -7.63 -41.05
N ASP A 257 14.01 -6.90 -41.88
CA ASP A 257 14.21 -7.18 -43.28
C ASP A 257 15.54 -7.88 -43.54
N THR A 258 15.67 -8.52 -44.71
CA THR A 258 16.92 -9.10 -45.20
C THR A 258 17.18 -8.64 -46.64
N LEU A 259 18.10 -7.68 -46.78
CA LEU A 259 18.38 -7.00 -48.04
C LEU A 259 19.79 -7.37 -48.52
N SER A 260 19.89 -7.91 -49.73
CA SER A 260 21.15 -8.27 -50.36
C SER A 260 21.32 -7.59 -51.72
N GLY A 261 22.46 -6.93 -51.92
CA GLY A 261 22.87 -6.33 -53.17
C GLY A 261 23.48 -7.35 -54.14
N ASP A 262 23.94 -6.87 -55.29
CA ASP A 262 24.55 -7.66 -56.35
C ASP A 262 26.05 -7.39 -56.51
N ALA A 263 26.55 -7.16 -57.73
CA ALA A 263 27.95 -6.87 -58.00
C ALA A 263 28.19 -5.39 -58.39
N ALA A 264 27.11 -4.60 -58.49
CA ALA A 264 27.12 -3.17 -58.73
C ALA A 264 27.24 -2.39 -57.42
N ALA A 265 27.36 -1.07 -57.48
CA ALA A 265 27.29 -0.24 -56.30
C ALA A 265 25.81 -0.06 -55.91
N ASN A 266 25.40 -0.67 -54.80
CA ASN A 266 24.02 -0.66 -54.32
C ASN A 266 23.85 0.27 -53.11
N LYS A 267 22.64 0.84 -52.93
CA LYS A 267 22.25 1.49 -51.68
C LYS A 267 21.11 0.73 -51.03
N LEU A 268 21.37 0.10 -49.89
CA LEU A 268 20.38 -0.65 -49.13
C LEU A 268 20.06 0.11 -47.84
N SER A 269 18.78 0.38 -47.60
CA SER A 269 18.28 1.00 -46.37
C SER A 269 17.32 0.03 -45.69
N GLY A 270 17.55 -0.35 -44.44
CA GLY A 270 16.63 -1.21 -43.67
C GLY A 270 15.37 -0.47 -43.20
N ALA A 271 15.55 0.79 -42.80
CA ALA A 271 14.51 1.71 -42.34
C ALA A 271 14.09 1.51 -40.88
N ARG A 272 13.16 0.62 -40.55
CA ARG A 272 12.81 0.31 -39.14
C ARG A 272 12.72 -1.20 -38.98
N GLY A 273 13.02 -1.70 -37.79
CA GLY A 273 13.17 -3.14 -37.57
C GLY A 273 14.65 -3.51 -37.44
N ASN A 274 14.94 -4.72 -36.99
CA ASN A 274 16.31 -5.20 -36.88
C ASN A 274 16.72 -5.85 -38.20
N ASP A 275 17.34 -5.07 -39.07
CA ASP A 275 17.53 -5.44 -40.47
C ASP A 275 18.87 -6.16 -40.71
N TRP A 276 18.90 -7.04 -41.71
CA TRP A 276 20.09 -7.76 -42.16
C TRP A 276 20.49 -7.31 -43.57
N LEU A 277 21.61 -6.59 -43.68
CA LEU A 277 22.07 -5.95 -44.91
C LEU A 277 23.35 -6.60 -45.43
N LYS A 278 23.39 -6.93 -46.72
CA LYS A 278 24.57 -7.47 -47.40
C LYS A 278 24.81 -6.75 -48.72
N GLY A 279 25.92 -6.04 -48.85
CA GLY A 279 26.24 -5.29 -50.09
C GLY A 279 26.45 -6.17 -51.32
N GLY A 280 27.09 -7.34 -51.14
CA GLY A 280 27.51 -8.18 -52.26
C GLY A 280 28.91 -7.79 -52.70
N GLY A 281 29.15 -7.52 -53.97
CA GLY A 281 30.39 -6.89 -54.43
C GLY A 281 30.08 -5.51 -55.01
N GLY A 282 31.00 -4.56 -54.95
CA GLY A 282 30.66 -3.21 -55.38
C GLY A 282 31.32 -2.21 -54.47
N ALA A 283 30.82 -0.98 -54.47
CA ALA A 283 31.11 0.00 -53.44
C ALA A 283 29.77 0.45 -52.88
N ASP A 284 29.29 -0.29 -51.90
CA ASP A 284 27.89 -0.25 -51.48
C ASP A 284 27.68 0.77 -50.36
N THR A 285 26.45 1.25 -50.22
CA THR A 285 26.01 2.03 -49.07
C THR A 285 24.94 1.26 -48.30
N LEU A 286 25.25 0.85 -47.07
CA LEU A 286 24.32 0.14 -46.20
C LEU A 286 23.91 1.08 -45.05
N ASP A 287 22.63 1.45 -45.00
CA ASP A 287 22.05 2.25 -43.92
C ASP A 287 21.08 1.34 -43.16
N GLY A 288 21.39 0.96 -41.92
CA GLY A 288 20.51 0.08 -41.14
C GLY A 288 19.16 0.75 -40.92
N GLY A 289 19.13 1.78 -40.09
CA GLY A 289 17.92 2.57 -39.90
C GLY A 289 17.71 2.95 -38.46
N GLU A 290 16.47 2.85 -38.03
CA GLU A 290 16.11 2.77 -36.61
C GLU A 290 16.22 1.31 -36.16
N ASP A 291 16.38 1.09 -34.86
CA ASP A 291 16.54 -0.23 -34.23
C ASP A 291 17.95 -0.84 -34.45
N SER A 292 18.14 -2.15 -34.25
CA SER A 292 19.47 -2.79 -34.23
C SER A 292 19.74 -3.58 -35.49
N ASP A 293 20.67 -3.08 -36.30
CA ASP A 293 20.88 -3.57 -37.64
C ASP A 293 22.21 -4.32 -37.80
N THR A 294 22.23 -5.25 -38.75
CA THR A 294 23.38 -6.12 -39.03
C THR A 294 23.90 -5.92 -40.45
N ALA A 295 25.19 -5.61 -40.60
CA ALA A 295 25.87 -5.72 -41.89
C ALA A 295 26.64 -7.05 -42.00
N ASP A 296 26.37 -7.79 -43.07
CA ASP A 296 26.87 -9.15 -43.30
C ASP A 296 27.94 -9.21 -44.40
N TYR A 297 29.17 -9.51 -43.98
CA TYR A 297 30.35 -9.70 -44.79
C TYR A 297 30.81 -11.16 -44.87
N SER A 298 29.96 -12.12 -44.49
CA SER A 298 30.28 -13.56 -44.45
C SER A 298 30.74 -14.16 -45.77
N ASP A 299 30.49 -13.51 -46.90
CA ASP A 299 30.95 -13.93 -48.23
C ASP A 299 32.37 -13.43 -48.58
N LYS A 300 32.94 -12.51 -47.81
CA LYS A 300 34.27 -11.95 -48.08
C LYS A 300 35.36 -12.92 -47.63
N ALA A 301 36.25 -13.27 -48.55
CA ALA A 301 37.40 -14.13 -48.27
C ALA A 301 38.63 -13.35 -47.78
N ALA A 302 38.69 -12.04 -48.03
CA ALA A 302 39.77 -11.17 -47.57
C ALA A 302 39.35 -10.46 -46.28
N ALA A 303 40.34 -10.14 -45.45
CA ALA A 303 40.11 -9.47 -44.16
C ALA A 303 39.32 -8.18 -44.32
N ILE A 304 38.22 -8.04 -43.58
CA ILE A 304 37.51 -6.78 -43.42
C ILE A 304 38.12 -5.96 -42.28
N ALA A 305 38.01 -4.63 -42.35
CA ALA A 305 38.25 -3.76 -41.21
C ALA A 305 37.26 -2.61 -41.16
N VAL A 306 36.66 -2.39 -39.99
CA VAL A 306 35.67 -1.36 -39.71
C VAL A 306 35.78 -0.87 -38.27
N ALA A 307 35.50 0.43 -38.06
CA ALA A 307 35.27 1.01 -36.75
C ALA A 307 33.95 1.79 -36.79
N LEU A 308 32.95 1.34 -36.02
CA LEU A 308 31.65 1.96 -35.92
C LEU A 308 31.74 3.35 -35.27
N ASN A 309 30.75 4.19 -35.54
CA ASN A 309 30.76 5.60 -35.08
C ASN A 309 29.33 6.14 -34.87
N GLY A 310 28.52 5.33 -34.19
CA GLY A 310 27.08 5.51 -34.04
C GLY A 310 26.40 5.60 -35.40
N GLY A 311 25.42 6.50 -35.51
CA GLY A 311 24.70 6.70 -36.77
C GLY A 311 25.47 7.40 -37.90
N ASN A 312 26.77 7.66 -37.75
CA ASN A 312 27.54 8.33 -38.81
C ASN A 312 28.07 7.31 -39.84
N PRO A 313 28.12 7.66 -41.14
CA PRO A 313 28.71 6.79 -42.14
C PRO A 313 30.20 6.51 -41.89
N VAL A 314 30.59 5.24 -41.95
CA VAL A 314 31.96 4.75 -41.82
C VAL A 314 32.32 3.81 -42.97
N THR A 315 33.58 3.82 -43.37
CA THR A 315 34.07 2.99 -44.48
C THR A 315 34.50 1.62 -43.98
N VAL A 316 33.96 0.56 -44.59
CA VAL A 316 34.47 -0.81 -44.44
C VAL A 316 35.55 -1.03 -45.49
N THR A 317 36.70 -1.54 -45.05
CA THR A 317 37.76 -1.94 -45.97
C THR A 317 37.81 -3.45 -46.10
N VAL A 318 38.06 -3.96 -47.30
CA VAL A 318 38.21 -5.40 -47.57
C VAL A 318 39.57 -5.60 -48.26
N GLY A 319 40.43 -6.42 -47.66
CA GLY A 319 41.83 -6.56 -48.07
C GLY A 319 42.61 -5.23 -48.02
N GLY A 320 42.19 -4.27 -47.20
CA GLY A 320 42.77 -2.94 -47.06
C GLY A 320 42.36 -1.92 -48.13
N ILE A 321 41.37 -2.24 -48.97
CA ILE A 321 40.78 -1.33 -49.95
C ILE A 321 39.42 -0.90 -49.43
N ALA A 322 39.08 0.39 -49.49
CA ALA A 322 37.72 0.87 -49.20
C ALA A 322 36.74 0.24 -50.19
N GLU A 323 35.78 -0.52 -49.67
CA GLU A 323 34.73 -1.16 -50.47
C GLU A 323 33.42 -0.45 -50.17
N ASP A 324 32.88 -0.59 -48.96
CA ASP A 324 31.54 -0.10 -48.63
C ASP A 324 31.53 1.05 -47.63
N LEU A 325 30.40 1.75 -47.59
CA LEU A 325 30.03 2.76 -46.61
C LEU A 325 28.84 2.25 -45.79
N ILE A 326 29.00 2.08 -44.48
CA ILE A 326 27.90 1.67 -43.60
C ILE A 326 27.53 2.79 -42.64
N ALA A 327 26.24 2.93 -42.29
CA ALA A 327 25.75 3.90 -41.31
C ALA A 327 24.59 3.29 -40.52
N LYS A 328 24.45 3.68 -39.23
CA LYS A 328 23.41 3.15 -38.33
C LYS A 328 23.38 1.61 -38.35
N ILE A 329 24.56 1.01 -38.13
CA ILE A 329 24.74 -0.43 -38.04
C ILE A 329 25.42 -0.68 -36.71
N GLU A 330 24.83 -1.53 -35.89
CA GLU A 330 25.36 -1.90 -34.57
C GLU A 330 26.05 -3.26 -34.62
N ASN A 331 25.65 -4.14 -35.55
CA ASN A 331 26.10 -5.52 -35.59
C ASN A 331 26.85 -5.82 -36.89
N ILE A 332 27.94 -6.59 -36.79
CA ILE A 332 28.76 -6.98 -37.94
C ILE A 332 28.99 -8.48 -37.95
N VAL A 333 28.76 -9.10 -39.10
CA VAL A 333 29.21 -10.46 -39.39
C VAL A 333 30.41 -10.39 -40.32
N GLY A 334 31.57 -10.83 -39.84
CA GLY A 334 32.82 -10.96 -40.59
C GLY A 334 32.81 -12.11 -41.58
N GLY A 335 33.84 -12.13 -42.42
CA GLY A 335 34.07 -13.07 -43.50
C GLY A 335 34.92 -14.27 -43.09
N SER A 336 35.74 -14.75 -44.02
CA SER A 336 36.73 -15.80 -43.76
C SER A 336 38.16 -15.27 -43.62
N GLY A 337 38.33 -13.95 -43.52
CA GLY A 337 39.61 -13.26 -43.39
C GLY A 337 40.05 -13.16 -41.93
N GLY A 338 41.19 -12.51 -41.65
CA GLY A 338 41.51 -12.09 -40.27
C GLY A 338 40.95 -10.70 -40.05
N ASP A 339 39.70 -10.62 -39.63
CA ASP A 339 38.90 -9.41 -39.65
C ASP A 339 39.21 -8.49 -38.46
N THR A 340 38.94 -7.19 -38.59
CA THR A 340 39.09 -6.23 -37.49
C THR A 340 37.83 -5.39 -37.36
N ILE A 341 37.03 -5.71 -36.34
CA ILE A 341 35.74 -5.08 -36.09
C ILE A 341 35.84 -4.33 -34.76
N ILE A 342 35.60 -3.02 -34.81
CA ILE A 342 35.63 -2.14 -33.64
C ILE A 342 34.25 -1.48 -33.51
N GLY A 343 33.62 -1.62 -32.36
CA GLY A 343 32.35 -1.00 -31.99
C GLY A 343 32.46 0.44 -31.56
N ASP A 344 31.35 0.99 -31.10
CA ASP A 344 31.22 2.38 -30.69
C ASP A 344 30.88 2.56 -29.21
N ALA A 345 29.81 3.28 -28.89
CA ALA A 345 29.33 3.51 -27.52
C ALA A 345 27.96 2.85 -27.28
N ALA A 346 27.31 2.36 -28.33
CA ALA A 346 26.08 1.59 -28.30
C ALA A 346 26.39 0.11 -27.99
N ALA A 347 25.35 -0.67 -27.69
CA ALA A 347 25.51 -2.12 -27.58
C ALA A 347 25.67 -2.71 -28.99
N ASN A 348 26.80 -3.34 -29.25
CA ASN A 348 27.13 -3.95 -30.55
C ASN A 348 27.23 -5.47 -30.43
N ALA A 349 26.91 -6.22 -31.50
CA ALA A 349 27.13 -7.66 -31.57
C ALA A 349 27.99 -8.05 -32.78
N PHE A 350 29.07 -8.81 -32.53
CA PHE A 350 30.05 -9.15 -33.55
C PHE A 350 30.25 -10.65 -33.69
N ARG A 351 30.15 -11.13 -34.92
CA ARG A 351 30.55 -12.49 -35.31
C ARG A 351 31.76 -12.39 -36.22
N GLY A 352 32.91 -12.89 -35.79
CA GLY A 352 34.16 -12.81 -36.58
C GLY A 352 34.13 -13.62 -37.89
N GLY A 353 33.39 -14.73 -37.90
CA GLY A 353 33.42 -15.68 -39.02
C GLY A 353 34.58 -16.65 -38.89
N LEU A 354 35.20 -17.08 -39.99
CA LEU A 354 36.43 -17.90 -39.92
C LEU A 354 37.63 -16.97 -39.97
N GLY A 355 38.68 -17.21 -39.20
CA GLY A 355 39.75 -16.23 -39.31
C GLY A 355 40.73 -16.25 -38.19
N ALA A 356 41.38 -15.12 -38.01
CA ALA A 356 41.99 -14.79 -36.74
C ALA A 356 41.62 -13.33 -36.49
N ASP A 357 40.47 -13.15 -35.87
CA ASP A 357 39.74 -11.90 -35.92
C ASP A 357 40.07 -11.02 -34.72
N VAL A 358 39.76 -9.74 -34.82
CA VAL A 358 39.88 -8.79 -33.73
C VAL A 358 38.50 -8.20 -33.51
N LEU A 359 37.87 -8.57 -32.40
CA LEU A 359 36.55 -8.11 -31.96
C LEU A 359 36.73 -7.17 -30.77
N ASP A 360 36.43 -5.89 -30.96
CA ASP A 360 36.57 -4.85 -29.95
C ASP A 360 35.23 -4.12 -29.78
N GLY A 361 34.53 -4.28 -28.66
CA GLY A 361 33.23 -3.62 -28.44
C GLY A 361 33.30 -2.10 -28.37
N GLY A 362 34.45 -1.55 -27.95
CA GLY A 362 34.57 -0.12 -27.68
C GLY A 362 34.03 0.20 -26.27
N GLY A 363 32.90 0.88 -26.17
CA GLY A 363 32.18 1.02 -24.91
C GLY A 363 30.71 0.71 -25.11
N GLY A 364 30.01 0.34 -24.06
CA GLY A 364 28.64 -0.16 -24.20
C GLY A 364 28.51 -1.47 -23.44
N SER A 365 27.53 -2.29 -23.83
CA SER A 365 27.44 -3.69 -23.41
C SER A 365 27.46 -4.51 -24.69
N ASP A 366 28.64 -4.99 -25.03
CA ASP A 366 28.92 -5.53 -26.36
C ASP A 366 28.98 -7.05 -26.33
N THR A 367 28.63 -7.69 -27.46
CA THR A 367 28.50 -9.14 -27.59
C THR A 367 29.50 -9.71 -28.58
N ALA A 368 30.32 -10.67 -28.15
CA ALA A 368 31.04 -11.56 -29.06
C ALA A 368 30.18 -12.80 -29.34
N ASP A 369 29.82 -13.01 -30.60
CA ASP A 369 28.96 -14.09 -31.06
C ASP A 369 29.78 -15.19 -31.76
N PHE A 370 29.83 -16.36 -31.14
CA PHE A 370 30.46 -17.59 -31.64
C PHE A 370 29.43 -18.66 -32.02
N SER A 371 28.16 -18.30 -32.20
CA SER A 371 27.06 -19.24 -32.51
C SER A 371 27.27 -20.06 -33.79
N ASP A 372 28.14 -19.60 -34.71
CA ASP A 372 28.51 -20.33 -35.92
C ASP A 372 29.57 -21.42 -35.69
N LYS A 373 30.24 -21.42 -34.54
CA LYS A 373 31.29 -22.38 -34.20
C LYS A 373 30.68 -23.71 -33.75
N VAL A 374 31.15 -24.80 -34.35
CA VAL A 374 30.75 -26.17 -33.99
C VAL A 374 31.73 -26.88 -33.04
N GLN A 375 32.86 -26.24 -32.74
CA GLN A 375 33.89 -26.73 -31.85
C GLN A 375 33.86 -25.93 -30.55
N SER A 376 34.37 -26.53 -29.47
CA SER A 376 34.55 -25.84 -28.18
C SER A 376 35.31 -24.53 -28.34
N VAL A 377 34.69 -23.45 -27.87
CA VAL A 377 35.26 -22.12 -27.73
C VAL A 377 35.69 -21.93 -26.29
N VAL A 378 36.95 -21.56 -26.07
CA VAL A 378 37.48 -21.21 -24.75
C VAL A 378 37.90 -19.75 -24.76
N LEU A 379 37.23 -18.92 -23.98
CA LEU A 379 37.50 -17.49 -23.88
C LEU A 379 37.45 -17.04 -22.43
N ALA A 380 38.49 -16.33 -22.00
CA ALA A 380 38.58 -15.79 -20.65
C ALA A 380 38.92 -14.31 -20.73
N LEU A 381 37.96 -13.45 -20.36
CA LEU A 381 38.10 -12.01 -20.36
C LEU A 381 39.05 -11.58 -19.24
N ASN A 382 38.78 -11.93 -17.97
CA ASN A 382 39.69 -11.77 -16.82
C ASN A 382 40.42 -10.40 -16.73
N GLY A 383 39.80 -9.31 -17.21
CA GLY A 383 40.41 -7.97 -17.29
C GLY A 383 41.61 -7.88 -18.25
N ALA A 384 41.75 -8.83 -19.17
CA ALA A 384 42.76 -8.82 -20.22
C ALA A 384 42.47 -7.70 -21.22
N VAL A 385 43.52 -6.98 -21.62
CA VAL A 385 43.42 -5.95 -22.66
C VAL A 385 43.14 -6.58 -24.03
N ASP A 386 43.64 -7.79 -24.27
CA ASP A 386 43.43 -8.61 -25.46
C ASP A 386 43.20 -10.06 -24.99
N ALA A 387 41.94 -10.45 -24.75
CA ALA A 387 41.58 -11.83 -24.49
C ALA A 387 41.67 -12.64 -25.78
N ILE A 388 41.99 -13.93 -25.69
CA ILE A 388 42.14 -14.80 -26.86
C ILE A 388 41.06 -15.88 -26.81
N ALA A 389 40.20 -15.91 -27.82
CA ALA A 389 39.25 -16.98 -28.03
C ALA A 389 39.94 -18.14 -28.75
N ALA A 390 39.94 -19.32 -28.12
CA ALA A 390 40.50 -20.53 -28.70
C ALA A 390 39.39 -21.48 -29.15
N VAL A 391 39.29 -21.73 -30.46
CA VAL A 391 38.30 -22.63 -31.05
C VAL A 391 38.97 -23.98 -31.35
N GLY A 392 38.44 -25.06 -30.79
CA GLY A 392 39.03 -26.39 -30.92
C GLY A 392 40.46 -26.49 -30.37
N GLY A 393 40.85 -25.58 -29.48
CA GLY A 393 42.19 -25.48 -28.89
C GLY A 393 43.21 -24.71 -29.73
N THR A 394 42.80 -24.07 -30.82
CA THR A 394 43.64 -23.14 -31.60
C THR A 394 43.22 -21.71 -31.28
N ALA A 395 44.18 -20.83 -30.96
CA ALA A 395 43.90 -19.40 -30.83
C ALA A 395 43.42 -18.87 -32.20
N GLU A 396 42.17 -18.44 -32.26
CA GLU A 396 41.53 -17.90 -33.46
C GLU A 396 41.42 -16.39 -33.26
N ASP A 397 40.59 -15.93 -32.33
CA ASP A 397 40.18 -14.52 -32.27
C ASP A 397 40.75 -13.77 -31.05
N THR A 398 40.93 -12.47 -31.21
CA THR A 398 41.29 -11.51 -30.15
C THR A 398 40.04 -10.73 -29.77
N VAL A 399 39.67 -10.77 -28.49
CA VAL A 399 38.44 -10.18 -27.96
C VAL A 399 38.79 -9.16 -26.86
N ARG A 400 38.17 -7.99 -26.88
CA ARG A 400 38.37 -6.95 -25.85
C ARG A 400 37.20 -5.98 -25.77
N ASN A 401 37.01 -5.37 -24.61
CA ASN A 401 35.85 -4.51 -24.32
C ASN A 401 34.54 -5.18 -24.73
N ILE A 402 34.35 -6.44 -24.30
CA ILE A 402 33.16 -7.23 -24.57
C ILE A 402 32.63 -7.68 -23.22
N GLU A 403 31.34 -7.50 -22.98
CA GLU A 403 30.69 -7.90 -21.74
C GLU A 403 29.87 -9.19 -21.94
N ASN A 404 29.35 -9.42 -23.14
CA ASN A 404 28.45 -10.52 -23.43
C ASN A 404 29.07 -11.53 -24.40
N ILE A 405 28.77 -12.81 -24.22
CA ILE A 405 29.31 -13.88 -25.07
C ILE A 405 28.17 -14.84 -25.43
N THR A 406 28.02 -15.11 -26.73
CA THR A 406 27.17 -16.20 -27.23
C THR A 406 28.07 -17.32 -27.74
N GLY A 407 27.88 -18.52 -27.19
CA GLY A 407 28.59 -19.74 -27.56
C GLY A 407 27.95 -20.47 -28.74
N GLY A 408 28.66 -21.49 -29.20
CA GLY A 408 28.36 -22.28 -30.38
C GLY A 408 27.61 -23.57 -30.05
N SER A 409 27.86 -24.59 -30.87
CA SER A 409 27.36 -25.94 -30.62
C SER A 409 28.40 -26.87 -29.94
N GLY A 410 29.51 -26.29 -29.49
CA GLY A 410 30.61 -26.99 -28.83
C GLY A 410 30.38 -27.13 -27.33
N ASN A 411 31.33 -27.72 -26.61
CA ASN A 411 31.34 -27.63 -25.15
C ASN A 411 32.20 -26.43 -24.77
N ASP A 412 31.58 -25.28 -24.59
CA ASP A 412 32.26 -24.01 -24.49
C ASP A 412 32.71 -23.72 -23.06
N GLN A 413 33.73 -22.87 -22.91
CA GLN A 413 34.25 -22.44 -21.61
C GLN A 413 34.48 -20.94 -21.62
N PHE A 414 33.63 -20.22 -20.91
CA PHE A 414 33.68 -18.77 -20.82
C PHE A 414 34.01 -18.34 -19.40
N THR A 415 34.91 -17.37 -19.28
CA THR A 415 35.22 -16.69 -18.02
C THR A 415 35.09 -15.19 -18.21
N GLY A 416 34.25 -14.54 -17.41
CA GLY A 416 34.04 -13.09 -17.41
C GLY A 416 35.18 -12.32 -16.76
N ASP A 417 34.91 -11.07 -16.40
CA ASP A 417 35.87 -10.18 -15.76
C ASP A 417 35.38 -9.53 -14.47
N ALA A 418 35.33 -8.20 -14.41
CA ALA A 418 34.83 -7.42 -13.27
C ALA A 418 33.57 -6.61 -13.63
N ALA A 419 33.23 -6.56 -14.93
CA ALA A 419 32.00 -5.99 -15.44
C ALA A 419 30.83 -6.96 -15.23
N ALA A 420 29.61 -6.51 -15.48
CA ALA A 420 28.47 -7.41 -15.51
C ALA A 420 28.44 -8.13 -16.86
N ASN A 421 28.77 -9.41 -16.88
CA ASN A 421 28.83 -10.21 -18.09
C ASN A 421 27.54 -11.01 -18.31
N THR A 422 27.13 -11.19 -19.57
CA THR A 422 26.01 -12.09 -19.94
C THR A 422 26.51 -13.21 -20.84
N PHE A 423 26.27 -14.47 -20.44
CA PHE A 423 26.68 -15.64 -21.20
C PHE A 423 25.47 -16.42 -21.69
N ARG A 424 25.42 -16.67 -22.99
CA ARG A 424 24.57 -17.71 -23.59
C ARG A 424 25.46 -18.84 -24.06
N GLY A 425 25.44 -19.99 -23.39
CA GLY A 425 26.34 -21.12 -23.68
C GLY A 425 26.13 -21.73 -25.08
N GLY A 426 24.88 -21.72 -25.55
CA GLY A 426 24.50 -22.35 -26.82
C GLY A 426 24.09 -23.81 -26.62
N LEU A 427 24.42 -24.67 -27.59
CA LEU A 427 24.23 -26.12 -27.46
C LEU A 427 25.54 -26.72 -26.97
N GLY A 428 25.52 -27.56 -25.96
CA GLY A 428 26.79 -28.06 -25.46
C GLY A 428 26.69 -28.63 -24.08
N ALA A 429 27.85 -28.89 -23.48
CA ALA A 429 27.94 -28.99 -22.04
C ALA A 429 28.97 -27.95 -21.62
N ASP A 430 28.45 -26.77 -21.30
CA ASP A 430 29.23 -25.54 -21.25
C ASP A 430 29.68 -25.24 -19.82
N VAL A 431 30.75 -24.47 -19.71
CA VAL A 431 31.27 -23.98 -18.44
C VAL A 431 31.26 -22.47 -18.48
N LEU A 432 30.36 -21.87 -17.70
CA LEU A 432 30.18 -20.42 -17.61
C LEU A 432 30.67 -19.97 -16.23
N ASP A 433 31.70 -19.13 -16.20
CA ASP A 433 32.28 -18.58 -14.98
C ASP A 433 32.21 -17.05 -15.04
N GLY A 434 31.39 -16.39 -14.23
CA GLY A 434 31.21 -14.93 -14.34
C GLY A 434 32.42 -14.12 -13.92
N GLY A 435 33.20 -14.62 -12.96
CA GLY A 435 34.33 -13.88 -12.39
C GLY A 435 33.90 -13.00 -11.21
N ASP A 436 34.37 -11.76 -11.18
CA ASP A 436 33.88 -10.76 -10.24
C ASP A 436 32.77 -9.97 -10.95
N GLY A 437 31.67 -9.59 -10.28
CA GLY A 437 30.65 -8.78 -10.95
C GLY A 437 29.24 -9.16 -10.54
N SER A 438 28.29 -8.84 -11.40
CA SER A 438 26.92 -9.35 -11.34
C SER A 438 26.64 -9.96 -12.69
N ASP A 439 26.89 -11.25 -12.78
CA ASP A 439 26.97 -11.96 -14.06
C ASP A 439 25.71 -12.78 -14.31
N THR A 440 25.35 -12.90 -15.59
CA THR A 440 24.09 -13.49 -16.03
C THR A 440 24.34 -14.70 -16.91
N ALA A 441 23.72 -15.83 -16.58
CA ALA A 441 23.56 -16.95 -17.51
C ALA A 441 22.18 -16.84 -18.18
N ASP A 442 22.18 -16.71 -19.51
CA ASP A 442 20.97 -16.54 -20.33
C ASP A 442 20.61 -17.85 -21.04
N TYR A 443 19.45 -18.40 -20.66
CA TYR A 443 18.84 -19.60 -21.23
C TYR A 443 17.53 -19.33 -21.96
N SER A 444 17.27 -18.08 -22.35
CA SER A 444 16.03 -17.66 -23.03
C SER A 444 15.75 -18.39 -24.34
N ASP A 445 16.75 -19.04 -24.95
CA ASP A 445 16.62 -19.85 -26.16
C ASP A 445 16.17 -21.30 -25.88
N LYS A 446 16.22 -21.76 -24.62
CA LYS A 446 15.84 -23.12 -24.23
C LYS A 446 14.32 -23.23 -24.14
N THR A 447 13.81 -24.36 -24.61
CA THR A 447 12.36 -24.67 -24.58
C THR A 447 11.99 -25.78 -23.59
N ALA A 448 12.99 -26.40 -22.96
CA ALA A 448 12.81 -27.42 -21.95
C ALA A 448 13.02 -26.81 -20.56
N SER A 449 12.37 -27.39 -19.54
CA SER A 449 12.50 -26.96 -18.14
C SER A 449 13.94 -26.96 -17.67
N LEU A 450 14.35 -25.91 -16.98
CA LEU A 450 15.62 -25.75 -16.29
C LEU A 450 15.50 -26.05 -14.80
N VAL A 451 16.53 -26.67 -14.23
CA VAL A 451 16.73 -26.71 -12.78
C VAL A 451 18.12 -26.20 -12.47
N VAL A 452 18.18 -25.08 -11.74
CA VAL A 452 19.40 -24.37 -11.40
C VAL A 452 19.46 -24.17 -9.89
N THR A 453 20.57 -24.59 -9.28
CA THR A 453 20.90 -24.24 -7.90
C THR A 453 22.25 -23.56 -7.91
N LEU A 454 22.26 -22.25 -7.71
CA LEU A 454 23.50 -21.47 -7.67
C LEU A 454 24.36 -21.88 -6.47
N ALA A 455 25.66 -21.68 -6.59
CA ALA A 455 26.63 -22.08 -5.57
C ALA A 455 27.80 -21.09 -5.42
N GLY A 456 27.60 -19.84 -5.84
CA GLY A 456 28.58 -18.77 -5.90
C GLY A 456 29.86 -19.23 -6.60
N PRO A 457 31.02 -19.21 -5.93
CA PRO A 457 32.30 -19.61 -6.53
C PRO A 457 32.45 -21.12 -6.77
N ASN A 458 31.53 -21.94 -6.26
CA ASN A 458 31.55 -23.38 -6.50
C ASN A 458 30.79 -23.73 -7.77
N ALA A 459 31.15 -24.86 -8.37
CA ALA A 459 30.46 -25.37 -9.56
C ALA A 459 29.02 -25.77 -9.26
N ALA A 460 28.07 -25.09 -9.89
CA ALA A 460 26.66 -25.45 -9.95
C ALA A 460 26.37 -26.16 -11.28
N THR A 461 25.58 -27.24 -11.27
CA THR A 461 25.17 -27.93 -12.50
C THR A 461 23.78 -27.47 -12.91
N VAL A 462 23.60 -27.14 -14.18
CA VAL A 462 22.30 -26.82 -14.78
C VAL A 462 21.73 -28.07 -15.42
N PHE A 463 20.48 -28.39 -15.08
CA PHE A 463 19.76 -29.48 -15.70
C PHE A 463 18.73 -28.94 -16.69
N VAL A 464 18.82 -29.35 -17.95
CA VAL A 464 17.87 -28.97 -19.01
C VAL A 464 17.09 -30.22 -19.41
N GLY A 465 15.76 -30.18 -19.27
CA GLY A 465 14.90 -31.36 -19.49
C GLY A 465 15.28 -32.57 -18.63
N GLY A 466 15.89 -32.34 -17.46
CA GLY A 466 16.36 -33.37 -16.53
C GLY A 466 17.71 -34.00 -16.85
N VAL A 467 18.43 -33.50 -17.87
CA VAL A 467 19.81 -33.92 -18.20
C VAL A 467 20.77 -32.83 -17.75
N ALA A 468 21.87 -33.22 -17.10
CA ALA A 468 22.95 -32.28 -16.77
C ALA A 468 23.60 -31.80 -18.07
N GLU A 469 23.49 -30.50 -18.35
CA GLU A 469 24.01 -29.86 -19.56
C GLU A 469 25.22 -29.02 -19.17
N ASP A 470 25.01 -27.93 -18.40
CA ASP A 470 26.05 -26.93 -18.17
C ASP A 470 26.54 -26.87 -16.73
N THR A 471 27.62 -26.11 -16.54
CA THR A 471 28.22 -25.80 -15.25
C THR A 471 28.38 -24.29 -15.07
N LEU A 472 27.80 -23.72 -14.02
CA LEU A 472 27.91 -22.31 -13.65
C LEU A 472 28.88 -22.12 -12.46
N ARG A 473 29.61 -21.01 -12.43
CA ARG A 473 30.40 -20.50 -11.29
C ARG A 473 30.35 -18.98 -11.29
N ASN A 474 30.32 -18.36 -10.12
CA ASN A 474 30.27 -16.89 -9.97
C ASN A 474 29.22 -16.27 -10.91
N ILE A 475 28.03 -16.87 -10.94
CA ILE A 475 26.88 -16.35 -11.69
C ILE A 475 25.85 -15.98 -10.65
N GLU A 476 25.44 -14.72 -10.64
CA GLU A 476 24.45 -14.21 -9.70
C GLU A 476 23.05 -14.17 -10.32
N ASN A 477 22.96 -14.07 -11.65
CA ASN A 477 21.69 -13.89 -12.35
C ASN A 477 21.44 -15.02 -13.35
N VAL A 478 20.18 -15.45 -13.48
CA VAL A 478 19.78 -16.46 -14.45
C VAL A 478 18.50 -16.02 -15.13
N ILE A 479 18.49 -16.10 -16.46
CA ILE A 479 17.29 -15.93 -17.29
C ILE A 479 16.88 -17.32 -17.79
N GLY A 480 15.67 -17.74 -17.45
CA GLY A 480 15.03 -19.00 -17.83
C GLY A 480 14.55 -19.02 -19.27
N GLY A 481 14.02 -20.17 -19.66
CA GLY A 481 13.58 -20.46 -21.02
C GLY A 481 12.07 -20.32 -21.19
N SER A 482 11.53 -21.09 -22.13
CA SER A 482 10.08 -21.28 -22.28
C SER A 482 9.55 -22.50 -21.51
N GLY A 483 10.36 -23.07 -20.62
CA GLY A 483 10.06 -24.27 -19.84
C GLY A 483 9.39 -23.92 -18.50
N ASN A 484 9.08 -24.92 -17.69
CA ASN A 484 8.72 -24.67 -16.29
C ASN A 484 9.97 -24.84 -15.45
N ASP A 485 10.60 -23.74 -15.09
CA ASP A 485 11.94 -23.68 -14.54
C ASP A 485 11.92 -23.67 -13.02
N VAL A 486 13.00 -24.15 -12.40
CA VAL A 486 13.18 -24.18 -10.95
C VAL A 486 14.53 -23.57 -10.59
N PHE A 487 14.51 -22.50 -9.83
CA PHE A 487 15.69 -21.78 -9.37
C PHE A 487 15.87 -21.88 -7.86
N ALA A 488 17.10 -22.05 -7.41
CA ALA A 488 17.49 -21.89 -6.02
C ALA A 488 18.78 -21.06 -5.93
N GLY A 489 18.79 -20.07 -5.06
CA GLY A 489 19.93 -19.19 -4.83
C GLY A 489 21.06 -19.83 -4.01
N ASP A 490 22.15 -19.08 -3.85
CA ASP A 490 23.33 -19.50 -3.09
C ASP A 490 23.48 -18.80 -1.72
N GLY A 491 22.49 -18.00 -1.34
CA GLY A 491 22.51 -17.16 -0.14
C GLY A 491 23.14 -15.78 -0.34
N LEU A 492 23.44 -15.40 -1.58
CA LEU A 492 23.85 -14.06 -2.00
C LEU A 492 22.72 -13.38 -2.78
N GLN A 493 22.94 -12.14 -3.25
CA GLN A 493 21.91 -11.44 -4.02
C GLN A 493 21.86 -11.98 -5.44
N ASN A 494 20.73 -12.59 -5.82
CA ASN A 494 20.52 -13.14 -7.15
C ASN A 494 19.39 -12.42 -7.90
N VAL A 495 19.41 -12.49 -9.24
CA VAL A 495 18.28 -12.11 -10.10
C VAL A 495 17.82 -13.32 -10.88
N PHE A 496 16.60 -13.78 -10.61
CA PHE A 496 15.96 -14.86 -11.35
C PHE A 496 14.84 -14.29 -12.22
N ASP A 497 14.95 -14.51 -13.53
CA ASP A 497 13.87 -14.28 -14.48
C ASP A 497 13.43 -15.63 -15.02
N GLY A 498 12.18 -16.05 -14.77
CA GLY A 498 11.71 -17.36 -15.23
C GLY A 498 11.49 -17.45 -16.74
N GLY A 499 11.35 -16.32 -17.43
CA GLY A 499 10.99 -16.32 -18.84
C GLY A 499 9.51 -16.64 -19.05
N ALA A 500 9.22 -17.63 -19.89
CA ALA A 500 7.84 -18.05 -20.15
C ALA A 500 7.61 -19.45 -19.60
N GLY A 501 6.54 -19.67 -18.87
CA GLY A 501 6.33 -20.96 -18.24
C GLY A 501 5.52 -20.82 -16.96
N ASN A 502 5.54 -21.87 -16.15
CA ASN A 502 5.15 -21.79 -14.74
C ASN A 502 6.41 -22.03 -13.91
N ASP A 503 7.06 -20.96 -13.50
CA ASP A 503 8.40 -21.02 -12.95
C ASP A 503 8.37 -20.99 -11.42
N THR A 504 9.37 -21.61 -10.81
CA THR A 504 9.44 -21.81 -9.35
C THR A 504 10.76 -21.31 -8.79
N VAL A 505 10.70 -20.58 -7.69
CA VAL A 505 11.88 -20.34 -6.84
C VAL A 505 11.78 -21.16 -5.56
N ASP A 506 12.87 -21.82 -5.17
CA ASP A 506 12.95 -22.74 -4.04
C ASP A 506 13.87 -22.22 -2.93
N TYR A 507 13.26 -21.79 -1.81
CA TYR A 507 13.91 -21.34 -0.59
C TYR A 507 13.90 -22.41 0.52
N SER A 508 13.56 -23.66 0.24
CA SER A 508 13.46 -24.73 1.25
C SER A 508 14.78 -25.01 1.99
N ALA A 509 15.92 -24.68 1.37
CA ALA A 509 17.24 -24.80 1.98
C ALA A 509 17.65 -23.58 2.84
N SER A 510 16.88 -22.48 2.81
CA SER A 510 17.16 -21.27 3.59
C SER A 510 17.09 -21.55 5.08
N ALA A 511 18.05 -21.01 5.83
CA ALA A 511 18.09 -21.08 7.29
C ALA A 511 17.31 -19.94 7.97
N LYS A 512 16.62 -19.08 7.20
CA LYS A 512 15.85 -17.93 7.65
C LYS A 512 14.52 -17.88 6.92
N GLY A 513 13.50 -17.36 7.59
CA GLY A 513 12.21 -17.07 6.96
C GLY A 513 12.35 -16.02 5.87
N ILE A 514 11.52 -16.14 4.84
CA ILE A 514 11.48 -15.28 3.67
C ILE A 514 10.17 -14.50 3.61
N ALA A 515 10.20 -13.35 2.96
CA ALA A 515 9.01 -12.61 2.59
C ALA A 515 9.10 -12.14 1.14
N VAL A 516 8.04 -12.40 0.37
CA VAL A 516 7.96 -12.01 -1.05
C VAL A 516 6.53 -11.71 -1.45
N THR A 517 6.38 -10.70 -2.31
CA THR A 517 5.15 -10.46 -3.07
C THR A 517 5.50 -10.52 -4.55
N LEU A 518 4.93 -11.50 -5.26
CA LEU A 518 5.16 -11.68 -6.70
C LEU A 518 4.57 -10.51 -7.50
N ASN A 519 5.08 -10.30 -8.72
CA ASN A 519 4.71 -9.13 -9.54
C ASN A 519 4.85 -9.40 -11.05
N GLY A 520 4.60 -10.63 -11.50
CA GLY A 520 4.73 -11.05 -12.90
C GLY A 520 6.07 -10.64 -13.50
N ALA A 521 6.03 -9.96 -14.65
CA ALA A 521 7.22 -9.49 -15.37
C ALA A 521 8.01 -8.35 -14.70
N ASN A 522 7.50 -7.77 -13.61
CA ASN A 522 8.19 -6.71 -12.88
C ASN A 522 9.03 -7.28 -11.73
N ASP A 523 10.00 -6.50 -11.25
CA ASP A 523 10.79 -6.85 -10.06
C ASP A 523 9.91 -7.13 -8.83
N ALA A 524 10.00 -8.34 -8.29
CA ALA A 524 9.63 -8.70 -6.93
C ALA A 524 10.90 -8.87 -6.09
N LYS A 525 10.95 -8.29 -4.88
CA LYS A 525 12.11 -8.41 -3.99
C LYS A 525 11.83 -9.46 -2.92
N VAL A 526 12.77 -10.38 -2.72
CA VAL A 526 12.71 -11.38 -1.65
C VAL A 526 13.50 -10.88 -0.46
N ILE A 527 12.83 -10.78 0.68
CA ILE A 527 13.45 -10.42 1.95
C ILE A 527 13.74 -11.71 2.70
N VAL A 528 15.01 -12.00 2.98
CA VAL A 528 15.44 -13.19 3.72
C VAL A 528 15.93 -12.75 5.11
N GLY A 529 15.15 -13.08 6.14
CA GLY A 529 15.28 -12.54 7.48
C GLY A 529 14.95 -11.04 7.54
N ASN A 530 15.94 -10.17 7.36
CA ASN A 530 15.78 -8.70 7.42
C ASN A 530 16.51 -7.95 6.30
N ALA A 531 16.98 -8.66 5.27
CA ALA A 531 17.72 -8.09 4.16
C ALA A 531 17.05 -8.50 2.85
N VAL A 532 17.09 -7.61 1.86
CA VAL A 532 16.76 -7.98 0.48
C VAL A 532 17.89 -8.86 -0.03
N GLU A 533 17.56 -10.08 -0.41
CA GLU A 533 18.49 -11.06 -0.97
C GLU A 533 18.27 -11.08 -2.48
N ASP A 534 17.11 -11.53 -2.95
CA ASP A 534 16.92 -11.77 -4.38
C ASP A 534 15.92 -10.83 -5.05
N THR A 535 15.99 -10.80 -6.38
CA THR A 535 14.98 -10.19 -7.26
C THR A 535 14.41 -11.25 -8.20
N LEU A 536 13.09 -11.32 -8.29
CA LEU A 536 12.36 -12.26 -9.14
C LEU A 536 11.59 -11.50 -10.23
N ARG A 537 11.51 -12.09 -11.43
CA ARG A 537 10.62 -11.71 -12.53
C ARG A 537 10.09 -12.97 -13.21
N ASN A 538 8.86 -12.92 -13.71
CA ASN A 538 8.21 -14.05 -14.37
C ASN A 538 8.32 -15.33 -13.55
N ILE A 539 8.03 -15.24 -12.24
CA ILE A 539 8.00 -16.38 -11.32
C ILE A 539 6.59 -16.47 -10.77
N GLU A 540 5.93 -17.61 -10.97
CA GLU A 540 4.57 -17.85 -10.49
C GLU A 540 4.53 -18.65 -9.19
N ASN A 541 5.60 -19.38 -8.85
CA ASN A 541 5.58 -20.33 -7.76
C ASN A 541 6.73 -20.10 -6.78
N VAL A 542 6.44 -20.26 -5.49
CA VAL A 542 7.43 -20.10 -4.42
C VAL A 542 7.33 -21.29 -3.47
N THR A 543 8.49 -21.91 -3.20
CA THR A 543 8.66 -22.82 -2.06
C THR A 543 9.39 -22.08 -0.96
N GLY A 544 8.74 -21.93 0.20
CA GLY A 544 9.26 -21.32 1.41
C GLY A 544 10.31 -22.18 2.12
N SER A 545 10.83 -21.63 3.20
CA SER A 545 11.87 -22.20 4.05
C SER A 545 11.30 -23.16 5.11
N ALA A 546 12.12 -23.56 6.08
CA ALA A 546 11.67 -24.31 7.25
C ALA A 546 11.38 -23.41 8.48
N ILE A 547 11.30 -22.09 8.25
CA ILE A 547 11.07 -21.04 9.23
C ILE A 547 9.90 -20.20 8.72
N ALA A 548 9.12 -19.62 9.63
CA ALA A 548 7.97 -18.77 9.30
C ALA A 548 8.24 -17.79 8.13
N ASP A 549 7.49 -17.97 7.05
CA ASP A 549 7.55 -17.21 5.81
C ASP A 549 6.31 -16.34 5.60
N VAL A 550 6.42 -15.34 4.73
CA VAL A 550 5.30 -14.51 4.25
C VAL A 550 5.29 -14.50 2.74
N LEU A 551 4.44 -15.34 2.13
CA LEU A 551 4.38 -15.49 0.67
C LEU A 551 3.09 -14.87 0.15
N THR A 552 3.22 -13.96 -0.80
CA THR A 552 2.07 -13.34 -1.48
C THR A 552 2.22 -13.52 -3.00
N GLY A 553 1.21 -14.11 -3.63
CA GLY A 553 1.13 -14.23 -5.09
C GLY A 553 0.72 -12.92 -5.76
N ASP A 554 0.58 -12.95 -7.08
CA ASP A 554 0.22 -11.82 -7.92
C ASP A 554 -1.22 -11.94 -8.46
N SER A 555 -1.46 -11.67 -9.73
CA SER A 555 -2.79 -11.82 -10.37
C SER A 555 -2.90 -13.08 -11.24
N GLN A 556 -1.81 -13.82 -11.37
CA GLN A 556 -1.72 -15.08 -12.11
C GLN A 556 -2.08 -16.25 -11.19
N ALA A 557 -2.15 -17.47 -11.74
CA ALA A 557 -2.34 -18.66 -10.91
C ALA A 557 -1.00 -19.08 -10.29
N ASN A 558 -0.85 -18.87 -8.99
CA ASN A 558 0.38 -19.13 -8.25
C ASN A 558 0.31 -20.44 -7.45
N VAL A 559 1.47 -21.07 -7.22
CA VAL A 559 1.63 -22.15 -6.22
C VAL A 559 2.54 -21.66 -5.10
N LEU A 560 1.97 -21.52 -3.92
CA LEU A 560 2.66 -21.07 -2.72
C LEU A 560 2.76 -22.24 -1.74
N LEU A 561 3.98 -22.73 -1.53
CA LEU A 561 4.28 -23.78 -0.54
C LEU A 561 4.99 -23.13 0.64
N GLY A 562 4.38 -23.09 1.83
CA GLY A 562 4.96 -22.49 3.04
C GLY A 562 6.24 -23.19 3.49
N GLY A 563 6.24 -24.52 3.43
CA GLY A 563 7.39 -25.32 3.81
C GLY A 563 7.28 -25.79 5.26
N GLY A 564 8.14 -25.31 6.15
CA GLY A 564 7.98 -25.53 7.57
C GLY A 564 7.93 -24.21 8.32
N GLY A 565 7.27 -24.14 9.47
CA GLY A 565 7.25 -22.90 10.24
C GLY A 565 5.84 -22.52 10.65
N GLY A 566 5.53 -21.24 10.57
CA GLY A 566 4.20 -20.72 10.84
C GLY A 566 3.97 -19.63 9.82
N ASP A 567 3.55 -20.04 8.64
CA ASP A 567 3.65 -19.25 7.42
C ASP A 567 2.39 -18.41 7.22
N ILE A 568 2.53 -17.25 6.58
CA ILE A 568 1.40 -16.44 6.13
C ILE A 568 1.39 -16.50 4.60
N LEU A 569 0.33 -17.10 4.05
CA LEU A 569 0.21 -17.38 2.63
C LEU A 569 -1.01 -16.68 2.06
N LYS A 570 -0.78 -15.88 1.03
CA LYS A 570 -1.81 -15.07 0.38
C LYS A 570 -1.76 -15.26 -1.13
N GLY A 571 -2.83 -15.76 -1.73
CA GLY A 571 -2.90 -16.04 -3.17
C GLY A 571 -2.75 -14.79 -4.03
N GLY A 572 -3.46 -13.72 -3.68
CA GLY A 572 -3.56 -12.53 -4.54
C GLY A 572 -4.84 -12.60 -5.37
N GLY A 573 -4.77 -12.51 -6.68
CA GLY A 573 -5.86 -12.87 -7.59
C GLY A 573 -5.42 -13.99 -8.51
N GLY A 574 -6.35 -14.72 -9.09
CA GLY A 574 -6.00 -15.92 -9.87
C GLY A 574 -6.76 -17.12 -9.34
N GLN A 575 -6.33 -18.32 -9.70
CA GLN A 575 -6.76 -19.53 -9.00
C GLN A 575 -5.52 -20.18 -8.40
N ASP A 576 -5.25 -19.86 -7.15
CA ASP A 576 -3.97 -20.19 -6.53
C ASP A 576 -4.02 -21.56 -5.84
N THR A 577 -2.85 -22.18 -5.66
CA THR A 577 -2.67 -23.32 -4.78
C THR A 577 -1.87 -22.88 -3.57
N ILE A 578 -2.51 -22.86 -2.42
CA ILE A 578 -1.91 -22.49 -1.14
C ILE A 578 -1.76 -23.74 -0.28
N ASP A 579 -0.53 -24.02 0.13
CA ASP A 579 -0.18 -25.17 0.94
C ASP A 579 0.78 -24.77 2.07
N GLY A 580 0.30 -24.76 3.32
CA GLY A 580 1.16 -24.47 4.48
C GLY A 580 2.23 -25.52 4.73
N SER A 581 2.03 -26.74 4.23
CA SER A 581 2.91 -27.88 4.49
C SER A 581 3.00 -28.24 5.99
N ALA A 582 4.10 -27.96 6.69
CA ALA A 582 4.32 -28.44 8.05
C ALA A 582 4.49 -27.27 9.03
N GLY A 583 3.42 -26.88 9.70
CA GLY A 583 3.52 -25.69 10.54
C GLY A 583 2.25 -25.40 11.30
N SER A 584 2.13 -24.15 11.71
CA SER A 584 0.86 -23.54 12.09
C SER A 584 0.64 -22.39 11.13
N ASP A 585 0.03 -22.71 10.00
CA ASP A 585 0.08 -21.86 8.81
C ASP A 585 -1.23 -21.10 8.65
N THR A 586 -1.16 -19.92 8.04
CA THR A 586 -2.26 -18.98 7.91
C THR A 586 -2.57 -18.74 6.44
N ALA A 587 -3.79 -19.03 6.01
CA ALA A 587 -4.32 -18.51 4.76
C ALA A 587 -4.87 -17.09 5.00
N ASP A 588 -4.30 -16.10 4.30
CA ASP A 588 -4.61 -14.69 4.44
C ASP A 588 -5.43 -14.18 3.24
N PHE A 589 -6.70 -13.85 3.53
CA PHE A 589 -7.68 -13.24 2.64
C PHE A 589 -8.05 -11.80 3.09
N SER A 590 -7.20 -11.16 3.89
CA SER A 590 -7.48 -9.84 4.50
C SER A 590 -7.73 -8.70 3.51
N ASP A 591 -7.34 -8.86 2.24
CA ASP A 591 -7.63 -7.90 1.17
C ASP A 591 -8.95 -8.14 0.45
N LYS A 592 -9.61 -9.27 0.68
CA LYS A 592 -10.88 -9.59 0.05
C LYS A 592 -11.99 -8.72 0.65
N THR A 593 -12.77 -8.10 -0.22
CA THR A 593 -13.92 -7.25 0.17
C THR A 593 -15.26 -7.94 -0.03
N ALA A 594 -15.27 -9.06 -0.75
CA ALA A 594 -16.44 -9.92 -0.90
C ALA A 594 -16.35 -11.10 0.07
N GLY A 595 -17.51 -11.69 0.40
CA GLY A 595 -17.59 -12.82 1.32
C GLY A 595 -16.75 -14.02 0.88
N VAL A 596 -15.88 -14.48 1.76
CA VAL A 596 -15.05 -15.68 1.66
C VAL A 596 -15.81 -16.85 2.28
N VAL A 597 -15.87 -17.97 1.56
CA VAL A 597 -16.40 -19.24 2.08
C VAL A 597 -15.32 -20.29 1.99
N LEU A 598 -14.92 -20.85 3.13
CA LEU A 598 -13.87 -21.86 3.23
C LEU A 598 -14.17 -22.83 4.36
N THR A 599 -14.03 -24.13 4.08
CA THR A 599 -14.00 -25.19 5.09
C THR A 599 -12.67 -25.92 4.96
N LEU A 600 -11.84 -25.86 5.99
CA LEU A 600 -10.54 -26.54 5.99
C LEU A 600 -10.71 -28.07 5.93
N ALA A 601 -9.71 -28.75 5.38
CA ALA A 601 -9.75 -30.19 5.16
C ALA A 601 -8.41 -30.89 5.47
N GLY A 602 -7.57 -30.28 6.31
CA GLY A 602 -6.21 -30.73 6.60
C GLY A 602 -5.40 -30.88 5.31
N ALA A 603 -4.84 -32.07 5.08
CA ALA A 603 -4.00 -32.37 3.92
C ALA A 603 -4.76 -32.57 2.59
N ALA A 604 -6.10 -32.54 2.60
CA ALA A 604 -6.90 -32.63 1.38
C ALA A 604 -7.21 -31.22 0.84
N ASP A 605 -7.37 -31.12 -0.48
CA ASP A 605 -7.75 -29.86 -1.14
C ASP A 605 -9.12 -29.37 -0.66
N ALA A 606 -9.14 -28.17 -0.09
CA ALA A 606 -10.32 -27.36 0.13
C ALA A 606 -10.38 -26.23 -0.92
N ILE A 607 -11.58 -25.82 -1.32
CA ILE A 607 -11.75 -24.71 -2.27
C ILE A 607 -12.27 -23.50 -1.50
N ALA A 608 -11.51 -22.41 -1.51
CA ALA A 608 -11.97 -21.10 -1.07
C ALA A 608 -12.79 -20.47 -2.20
N THR A 609 -13.98 -19.95 -1.87
CA THR A 609 -14.77 -19.16 -2.82
C THR A 609 -14.91 -17.73 -2.33
N VAL A 610 -14.74 -16.76 -3.24
CA VAL A 610 -14.89 -15.33 -2.95
C VAL A 610 -15.99 -14.76 -3.82
N GLY A 611 -17.00 -14.16 -3.19
CA GLY A 611 -18.20 -13.69 -3.90
C GLY A 611 -18.98 -14.80 -4.63
N GLY A 612 -18.77 -16.06 -4.24
CA GLY A 612 -19.40 -17.25 -4.84
C GLY A 612 -18.69 -17.83 -6.06
N VAL A 613 -17.50 -17.36 -6.40
CA VAL A 613 -16.63 -17.92 -7.45
C VAL A 613 -15.48 -18.66 -6.77
N ALA A 614 -15.12 -19.85 -7.26
CA ALA A 614 -13.93 -20.56 -6.79
C ALA A 614 -12.69 -19.74 -7.15
N GLU A 615 -11.88 -19.43 -6.15
CA GLU A 615 -10.63 -18.69 -6.31
C GLU A 615 -9.49 -19.67 -6.01
N ASP A 616 -9.27 -20.02 -4.73
CA ASP A 616 -8.05 -20.73 -4.36
C ASP A 616 -8.29 -22.17 -3.88
N THR A 617 -7.29 -23.03 -4.10
CA THR A 617 -7.17 -24.37 -3.53
C THR A 617 -6.26 -24.33 -2.30
N ILE A 618 -6.78 -24.71 -1.15
CA ILE A 618 -6.14 -24.57 0.17
C ILE A 618 -5.96 -25.94 0.83
N ARG A 619 -4.78 -26.21 1.41
CA ARG A 619 -4.52 -27.41 2.23
C ARG A 619 -3.39 -27.18 3.22
N ASN A 620 -3.31 -28.02 4.26
CA ASN A 620 -2.35 -27.91 5.36
C ASN A 620 -2.30 -26.49 5.93
N ILE A 621 -3.47 -25.95 6.27
CA ILE A 621 -3.63 -24.63 6.87
C ILE A 621 -4.39 -24.82 8.17
N GLU A 622 -3.89 -24.24 9.25
CA GLU A 622 -4.53 -24.27 10.57
C GLU A 622 -5.27 -22.98 10.87
N ASN A 623 -4.83 -21.85 10.30
CA ASN A 623 -5.34 -20.53 10.64
C ASN A 623 -5.93 -19.82 9.42
N ILE A 624 -7.01 -19.07 9.62
CA ILE A 624 -7.64 -18.26 8.57
C ILE A 624 -7.70 -16.82 9.04
N PHE A 625 -7.22 -15.91 8.21
CA PHE A 625 -7.48 -14.47 8.35
C PHE A 625 -8.29 -14.00 7.14
N SER A 626 -9.52 -13.57 7.36
CA SER A 626 -10.40 -13.06 6.30
C SER A 626 -10.54 -11.53 6.31
N GLY A 627 -11.27 -11.02 5.31
CA GLY A 627 -11.31 -9.61 4.94
C GLY A 627 -12.52 -8.85 5.47
N ALA A 628 -13.13 -8.02 4.61
CA ALA A 628 -14.25 -7.15 4.97
C ALA A 628 -15.63 -7.74 4.56
N GLY A 629 -15.65 -9.00 4.14
CA GLY A 629 -16.80 -9.69 3.58
C GLY A 629 -17.84 -10.07 4.62
N ALA A 630 -18.86 -10.82 4.23
CA ALA A 630 -19.67 -11.57 5.18
C ALA A 630 -19.27 -13.03 5.01
N ASP A 631 -18.35 -13.46 5.86
CA ASP A 631 -17.56 -14.66 5.62
C ASP A 631 -18.19 -15.89 6.28
N VAL A 632 -17.99 -17.05 5.68
CA VAL A 632 -18.44 -18.35 6.22
C VAL A 632 -17.23 -19.26 6.31
N LEU A 633 -16.62 -19.31 7.48
CA LEU A 633 -15.35 -19.97 7.71
C LEU A 633 -15.57 -21.16 8.65
N THR A 634 -14.99 -22.30 8.32
CA THR A 634 -15.07 -23.50 9.14
C THR A 634 -13.69 -24.16 9.25
N GLY A 635 -13.25 -24.38 10.48
CA GLY A 635 -12.04 -25.15 10.79
C GLY A 635 -12.22 -26.64 10.49
N ASP A 636 -11.16 -27.42 10.72
CA ASP A 636 -11.16 -28.86 10.51
C ASP A 636 -11.19 -29.66 11.82
N ALA A 637 -10.33 -30.67 11.96
CA ALA A 637 -10.21 -31.50 13.16
C ALA A 637 -8.96 -31.15 14.00
N GLY A 638 -8.12 -30.25 13.48
CA GLY A 638 -6.96 -29.68 14.17
C GLY A 638 -7.36 -28.55 15.09
N ASN A 639 -6.37 -27.86 15.67
CA ASN A 639 -6.63 -26.65 16.45
C ASN A 639 -6.51 -25.46 15.50
N ASN A 640 -7.64 -24.80 15.22
CA ASN A 640 -7.69 -23.72 14.26
C ASN A 640 -7.79 -22.35 14.95
N ALA A 641 -7.14 -21.32 14.38
CA ALA A 641 -7.40 -19.93 14.74
C ALA A 641 -8.10 -19.21 13.59
N ILE A 642 -9.29 -18.67 13.84
CA ILE A 642 -10.11 -18.03 12.79
C ILE A 642 -10.36 -16.58 13.16
N ARG A 643 -9.95 -15.68 12.26
CA ARG A 643 -10.25 -14.25 12.29
C ARG A 643 -11.14 -13.90 11.10
N GLY A 644 -12.40 -13.54 11.37
CA GLY A 644 -13.37 -13.13 10.34
C GLY A 644 -13.02 -11.81 9.65
N GLY A 645 -12.34 -10.90 10.38
CA GLY A 645 -12.12 -9.55 9.89
C GLY A 645 -13.35 -8.68 10.13
N ALA A 646 -13.61 -7.69 9.27
CA ALA A 646 -14.82 -6.89 9.38
C ALA A 646 -15.94 -7.57 8.61
N GLY A 647 -17.18 -7.52 9.09
CA GLY A 647 -18.20 -8.29 8.41
C GLY A 647 -19.38 -8.60 9.27
N ALA A 648 -20.25 -9.48 8.78
CA ALA A 648 -21.16 -10.20 9.64
C ALA A 648 -20.90 -11.67 9.41
N ASP A 649 -19.94 -12.20 10.13
CA ASP A 649 -19.30 -13.47 9.80
C ASP A 649 -19.95 -14.63 10.53
N SER A 650 -19.91 -15.80 9.89
CA SER A 650 -20.34 -17.08 10.45
C SER A 650 -19.12 -17.96 10.62
N LEU A 651 -18.58 -18.01 11.83
CA LEU A 651 -17.37 -18.75 12.16
C LEU A 651 -17.72 -20.06 12.88
N ASP A 652 -17.09 -21.16 12.47
CA ASP A 652 -17.21 -22.47 13.11
C ASP A 652 -15.82 -23.05 13.34
N GLY A 653 -15.40 -23.24 14.59
CA GLY A 653 -14.08 -23.81 14.89
C GLY A 653 -13.94 -25.25 14.38
N GLY A 654 -15.03 -26.02 14.32
CA GLY A 654 -15.01 -27.41 13.91
C GLY A 654 -14.81 -28.35 15.09
N ALA A 655 -13.86 -29.27 15.00
CA ALA A 655 -13.46 -30.11 16.12
C ALA A 655 -12.00 -29.81 16.44
N GLY A 656 -11.66 -29.64 17.71
CA GLY A 656 -10.31 -29.22 18.05
C GLY A 656 -10.33 -28.46 19.37
N ALA A 657 -9.25 -27.75 19.65
CA ALA A 657 -9.25 -26.65 20.60
C ALA A 657 -9.07 -25.35 19.81
N ASP A 658 -10.19 -24.79 19.37
CA ASP A 658 -10.22 -23.74 18.36
C ASP A 658 -10.26 -22.35 18.99
N THR A 659 -9.70 -21.36 18.31
CA THR A 659 -9.62 -19.96 18.77
C THR A 659 -10.38 -19.04 17.83
N ALA A 660 -11.38 -18.33 18.34
CA ALA A 660 -11.93 -17.17 17.63
C ALA A 660 -11.07 -15.95 17.99
N ASP A 661 -10.47 -15.34 16.98
CA ASP A 661 -9.48 -14.28 17.14
C ASP A 661 -10.05 -12.92 16.73
N TYR A 662 -10.19 -12.01 17.70
CA TYR A 662 -10.70 -10.65 17.55
C TYR A 662 -9.63 -9.58 17.83
N ARG A 663 -8.34 -9.93 17.78
CA ARG A 663 -7.24 -8.99 18.10
C ARG A 663 -7.15 -7.77 17.18
N ASP A 664 -7.81 -7.80 16.03
CA ASP A 664 -7.93 -6.65 15.11
C ASP A 664 -9.02 -5.65 15.55
N LYS A 665 -9.89 -6.01 16.50
CA LYS A 665 -10.96 -5.15 16.99
C LYS A 665 -10.44 -4.09 17.95
N THR A 666 -10.88 -2.86 17.70
CA THR A 666 -10.57 -1.67 18.52
C THR A 666 -11.74 -1.23 19.41
N GLN A 667 -12.85 -1.95 19.34
CA GLN A 667 -14.04 -1.75 20.17
C GLN A 667 -14.28 -3.00 21.01
N SER A 668 -14.95 -2.81 22.16
CA SER A 668 -15.27 -3.88 23.11
C SER A 668 -15.94 -5.07 22.44
N VAL A 669 -15.36 -6.25 22.63
CA VAL A 669 -15.83 -7.56 22.23
C VAL A 669 -16.57 -8.19 23.41
N VAL A 670 -17.82 -8.56 23.20
CA VAL A 670 -18.66 -9.23 24.19
C VAL A 670 -19.19 -10.55 23.64
N VAL A 671 -18.82 -11.64 24.29
CA VAL A 671 -19.19 -13.00 23.88
C VAL A 671 -19.41 -13.93 25.07
N THR A 672 -20.33 -14.86 24.92
CA THR A 672 -20.53 -16.00 25.82
C THR A 672 -20.57 -17.26 24.98
N LEU A 673 -19.61 -18.17 25.19
CA LEU A 673 -19.54 -19.45 24.47
C LEU A 673 -20.71 -20.38 24.86
N ASP A 674 -21.12 -21.25 23.94
CA ASP A 674 -22.13 -22.30 24.17
C ASP A 674 -21.87 -23.54 23.30
N GLY A 675 -20.62 -23.97 23.24
CA GLY A 675 -20.15 -25.10 22.42
C GLY A 675 -20.67 -25.05 20.98
N ALA A 676 -21.42 -26.08 20.56
CA ALA A 676 -21.94 -26.20 19.19
C ALA A 676 -23.13 -25.31 18.86
N THR A 677 -23.70 -24.60 19.84
CA THR A 677 -24.80 -23.66 19.59
C THR A 677 -24.23 -22.35 19.03
N PRO A 678 -24.75 -21.83 17.90
CA PRO A 678 -24.37 -20.51 17.42
C PRO A 678 -24.67 -19.41 18.44
N VAL A 679 -23.66 -18.63 18.80
CA VAL A 679 -23.75 -17.48 19.70
C VAL A 679 -23.35 -16.20 18.96
N ALA A 680 -23.97 -15.09 19.31
CA ALA A 680 -23.67 -13.79 18.72
C ALA A 680 -22.49 -13.13 19.45
N VAL A 681 -21.53 -12.61 18.68
CA VAL A 681 -20.46 -11.76 19.18
C VAL A 681 -20.84 -10.32 18.95
N LYS A 682 -20.71 -9.50 19.98
CA LYS A 682 -20.99 -8.06 19.89
C LYS A 682 -19.69 -7.27 19.92
N VAL A 683 -19.52 -6.40 18.94
CA VAL A 683 -18.40 -5.46 18.86
C VAL A 683 -18.98 -4.04 18.96
N GLY A 684 -18.52 -3.26 19.94
CA GLY A 684 -19.07 -1.92 20.22
C GLY A 684 -20.58 -1.94 20.57
N GLY A 685 -21.08 -3.07 21.07
CA GLY A 685 -22.49 -3.26 21.43
C GLY A 685 -23.43 -3.66 20.28
N VAL A 686 -22.92 -3.78 19.05
CA VAL A 686 -23.67 -4.25 17.87
C VAL A 686 -23.31 -5.71 17.61
N ILE A 687 -24.29 -6.54 17.21
CA ILE A 687 -23.99 -7.92 16.77
C ILE A 687 -23.26 -7.82 15.44
N GLU A 688 -22.00 -8.26 15.43
CA GLU A 688 -21.16 -8.32 14.23
C GLU A 688 -21.20 -9.78 13.74
N ASP A 689 -20.71 -10.71 14.56
CA ASP A 689 -20.48 -12.08 14.11
C ASP A 689 -21.35 -13.12 14.83
N THR A 690 -21.38 -14.32 14.27
CA THR A 690 -21.94 -15.53 14.88
C THR A 690 -20.87 -16.61 14.92
N ILE A 691 -20.61 -17.16 16.11
CA ILE A 691 -19.58 -18.19 16.31
C ILE A 691 -20.15 -19.46 16.95
N ARG A 692 -19.49 -20.60 16.74
CA ARG A 692 -19.74 -21.88 17.46
C ARG A 692 -18.52 -22.78 17.39
N ASN A 693 -18.50 -23.80 18.24
CA ASN A 693 -17.40 -24.77 18.38
C ASN A 693 -16.04 -24.08 18.57
N PHE A 694 -16.00 -23.06 19.43
CA PHE A 694 -14.73 -22.45 19.85
C PHE A 694 -14.58 -22.67 21.33
N GLU A 695 -13.40 -23.15 21.74
CA GLU A 695 -13.02 -23.28 23.15
C GLU A 695 -12.26 -22.05 23.62
N ASN A 696 -11.61 -21.33 22.72
CA ASN A 696 -10.74 -20.20 23.05
C ASN A 696 -11.21 -18.91 22.37
N ILE A 697 -11.03 -17.79 23.05
CA ILE A 697 -11.26 -16.44 22.52
C ILE A 697 -10.03 -15.59 22.76
N ALA A 698 -9.58 -14.88 21.73
CA ALA A 698 -8.66 -13.75 21.87
C ALA A 698 -9.44 -12.45 21.62
N GLY A 699 -9.51 -11.59 22.64
CA GLY A 699 -10.16 -10.27 22.62
C GLY A 699 -9.42 -9.25 21.75
N GLY A 700 -10.00 -8.06 21.65
CA GLY A 700 -9.47 -6.90 20.96
C GLY A 700 -8.52 -6.07 21.82
N SER A 701 -8.54 -4.75 21.58
CA SER A 701 -7.72 -3.77 22.29
C SER A 701 -8.51 -2.81 23.20
N ALA A 702 -9.78 -3.14 23.43
CA ALA A 702 -10.71 -2.37 24.25
C ALA A 702 -11.18 -3.23 25.42
N ALA A 703 -11.89 -2.63 26.38
CA ALA A 703 -12.44 -3.36 27.51
C ALA A 703 -13.45 -4.42 27.08
N ASP A 704 -13.03 -5.68 27.06
CA ASP A 704 -13.78 -6.82 26.58
C ASP A 704 -14.54 -7.53 27.70
N THR A 705 -15.55 -8.30 27.33
CA THR A 705 -16.25 -9.19 28.26
C THR A 705 -16.37 -10.57 27.63
N LEU A 706 -15.48 -11.45 28.07
CA LEU A 706 -15.33 -12.79 27.52
C LEU A 706 -15.83 -13.81 28.53
N THR A 707 -16.79 -14.63 28.13
CA THR A 707 -17.34 -15.70 28.98
C THR A 707 -17.20 -17.05 28.29
N GLY A 708 -16.56 -17.99 28.96
CA GLY A 708 -16.43 -19.39 28.56
C GLY A 708 -17.72 -20.17 28.76
N ASP A 709 -17.65 -21.48 28.51
CA ASP A 709 -18.78 -22.39 28.61
C ASP A 709 -18.58 -23.46 29.70
N GLY A 710 -18.84 -24.73 29.38
CA GLY A 710 -18.65 -25.85 30.31
C GLY A 710 -17.40 -26.68 30.04
N LEU A 711 -16.61 -26.28 29.04
CA LEU A 711 -15.37 -26.92 28.61
C LEU A 711 -14.16 -26.22 29.23
N ALA A 712 -12.95 -26.68 28.93
CA ALA A 712 -11.74 -25.97 29.33
C ALA A 712 -11.45 -24.88 28.29
N ASN A 713 -11.64 -23.61 28.67
CA ASN A 713 -11.50 -22.47 27.77
C ASN A 713 -10.19 -21.71 28.01
N VAL A 714 -9.65 -21.09 26.95
CA VAL A 714 -8.62 -20.04 27.07
C VAL A 714 -9.21 -18.71 26.64
N LEU A 715 -9.35 -17.78 27.59
CA LEU A 715 -9.87 -16.44 27.35
C LEU A 715 -8.72 -15.45 27.52
N ALA A 716 -8.30 -14.82 26.42
CA ALA A 716 -7.26 -13.78 26.43
C ALA A 716 -7.90 -12.41 26.17
N GLY A 717 -7.81 -11.49 27.13
CA GLY A 717 -8.28 -10.10 26.99
C GLY A 717 -7.43 -9.28 26.01
N ASN A 718 -6.11 -9.49 26.03
CA ASN A 718 -5.09 -8.76 25.28
C ASN A 718 -4.84 -7.35 25.82
N ASP A 719 -5.31 -6.29 25.17
CA ASP A 719 -5.18 -4.93 25.71
C ASP A 719 -6.57 -4.46 26.13
N GLY A 720 -6.72 -3.81 27.29
CA GLY A 720 -8.06 -3.39 27.68
C GLY A 720 -8.21 -3.18 29.18
N ALA A 721 -9.42 -3.35 29.65
CA ALA A 721 -9.75 -3.46 31.06
C ALA A 721 -10.85 -4.51 31.11
N ASP A 722 -10.41 -5.75 30.98
CA ASP A 722 -11.23 -6.83 30.48
C ASP A 722 -11.93 -7.55 31.62
N THR A 723 -13.10 -8.09 31.35
CA THR A 723 -13.83 -8.93 32.29
C THR A 723 -13.87 -10.35 31.75
N LEU A 724 -13.21 -11.27 32.45
CA LEU A 724 -13.03 -12.65 32.05
C LEU A 724 -13.79 -13.57 33.01
N ARG A 725 -14.61 -14.48 32.45
CA ARG A 725 -15.37 -15.47 33.22
C ARG A 725 -15.22 -16.85 32.58
N GLY A 726 -14.54 -17.77 33.26
CA GLY A 726 -14.28 -19.12 32.73
C GLY A 726 -15.55 -19.97 32.55
N GLY A 727 -16.46 -19.93 33.52
CA GLY A 727 -17.62 -20.81 33.56
C GLY A 727 -17.32 -22.08 34.36
N LEU A 728 -17.75 -23.25 33.87
CA LEU A 728 -17.34 -24.53 34.43
C LEU A 728 -16.20 -25.07 33.57
N GLY A 729 -15.14 -25.59 34.18
CA GLY A 729 -14.05 -26.05 33.34
C GLY A 729 -12.74 -26.10 34.08
N LYS A 730 -11.66 -26.16 33.31
CA LYS A 730 -10.34 -25.81 33.81
C LYS A 730 -9.81 -24.72 32.91
N ASP A 731 -10.18 -23.50 33.26
CA ASP A 731 -10.06 -22.38 32.34
C ASP A 731 -8.74 -21.66 32.54
N VAL A 732 -8.33 -20.98 31.49
CA VAL A 732 -7.20 -20.06 31.51
C VAL A 732 -7.73 -18.68 31.21
N LEU A 733 -7.65 -17.79 32.19
CA LEU A 733 -8.03 -16.38 32.05
C LEU A 733 -6.75 -15.55 32.01
N ASP A 734 -6.46 -14.94 30.87
CA ASP A 734 -5.31 -14.09 30.65
C ASP A 734 -5.80 -12.66 30.37
N GLY A 735 -5.70 -11.76 31.36
CA GLY A 735 -6.16 -10.38 31.18
C GLY A 735 -5.31 -9.64 30.15
N GLY A 736 -3.99 -9.78 30.26
CA GLY A 736 -3.04 -9.16 29.34
C GLY A 736 -2.56 -7.80 29.88
N ASN A 737 -2.66 -6.76 29.05
CA ASN A 737 -2.32 -5.39 29.40
C ASN A 737 -3.59 -4.64 29.79
N GLY A 738 -3.63 -4.11 31.00
CA GLY A 738 -4.82 -3.40 31.43
C GLY A 738 -5.00 -3.43 32.93
N VAL A 739 -6.22 -3.14 33.35
CA VAL A 739 -6.67 -3.44 34.71
C VAL A 739 -7.83 -4.42 34.56
N ASP A 740 -7.50 -5.69 34.66
CA ASP A 740 -8.37 -6.78 34.22
C ASP A 740 -9.05 -7.44 35.41
N THR A 741 -10.23 -8.00 35.16
CA THR A 741 -11.13 -8.54 36.17
C THR A 741 -11.46 -9.99 35.87
N ALA A 742 -11.10 -10.90 36.78
CA ALA A 742 -11.67 -12.25 36.77
C ALA A 742 -12.96 -12.29 37.59
N ASP A 743 -14.06 -12.69 36.94
CA ASP A 743 -15.40 -12.72 37.51
C ASP A 743 -15.80 -14.15 37.89
N TYR A 744 -15.93 -14.37 39.19
CA TYR A 744 -16.33 -15.62 39.84
C TYR A 744 -17.63 -15.50 40.65
N LEU A 745 -18.44 -14.46 40.44
CA LEU A 745 -19.65 -14.16 41.22
C LEU A 745 -20.68 -15.32 41.25
N GLU A 746 -20.61 -16.24 40.30
CA GLU A 746 -21.47 -17.42 40.19
C GLU A 746 -21.06 -18.60 41.09
N LYS A 747 -19.83 -18.59 41.60
CA LYS A 747 -19.33 -19.68 42.44
C LYS A 747 -19.94 -19.58 43.84
N THR A 748 -20.29 -20.73 44.42
CA THR A 748 -20.84 -20.81 45.79
C THR A 748 -19.87 -21.44 46.78
N ASP A 749 -18.87 -22.17 46.28
CA ASP A 749 -17.80 -22.75 47.09
C ASP A 749 -16.69 -21.72 47.30
N ALA A 750 -15.93 -21.88 48.39
CA ALA A 750 -14.83 -20.99 48.74
C ALA A 750 -13.75 -20.95 47.63
N ILE A 751 -13.38 -19.73 47.24
CA ILE A 751 -12.32 -19.42 46.29
C ILE A 751 -11.04 -19.09 47.05
N SER A 752 -9.91 -19.66 46.63
CA SER A 752 -8.59 -19.25 47.10
C SER A 752 -7.66 -18.98 45.95
N VAL A 753 -7.05 -17.80 45.94
CA VAL A 753 -6.10 -17.36 44.91
C VAL A 753 -5.03 -16.46 45.52
N THR A 754 -3.82 -16.56 44.95
CA THR A 754 -2.73 -15.61 45.17
C THR A 754 -2.28 -15.11 43.81
N LEU A 755 -2.49 -13.82 43.53
CA LEU A 755 -2.09 -13.18 42.29
C LEU A 755 -0.57 -13.21 42.13
N ASN A 756 -0.11 -13.17 40.88
CA ASN A 756 1.30 -13.33 40.54
C ASN A 756 1.68 -12.55 39.26
N GLY A 757 1.04 -11.40 39.06
CA GLY A 757 1.16 -10.55 37.88
C GLY A 757 0.95 -11.35 36.60
N THR A 758 1.90 -11.24 35.66
CA THR A 758 1.84 -11.93 34.36
C THR A 758 2.16 -13.43 34.43
N ALA A 759 2.55 -13.96 35.58
CA ALA A 759 2.78 -15.39 35.76
C ALA A 759 1.49 -16.11 36.19
N SER A 760 1.35 -17.37 35.82
CA SER A 760 0.19 -18.19 36.18
C SER A 760 -0.01 -18.33 37.69
N ALA A 761 -1.23 -18.04 38.14
CA ALA A 761 -1.77 -18.30 39.47
C ALA A 761 -2.91 -19.32 39.36
N ALA A 762 -2.94 -20.30 40.26
CA ALA A 762 -4.04 -21.27 40.31
C ALA A 762 -5.19 -20.73 41.17
N VAL A 763 -6.41 -20.81 40.66
CA VAL A 763 -7.64 -20.52 41.39
C VAL A 763 -8.19 -21.84 41.94
N LEU A 764 -8.30 -21.93 43.25
CA LEU A 764 -8.87 -23.10 43.93
C LEU A 764 -10.32 -22.81 44.28
N VAL A 765 -11.25 -23.65 43.83
CA VAL A 765 -12.67 -23.61 44.20
C VAL A 765 -12.95 -24.85 45.05
N GLY A 766 -13.47 -24.66 46.26
CA GLY A 766 -13.69 -25.76 47.22
C GLY A 766 -12.40 -26.50 47.62
N GLY A 767 -11.24 -25.86 47.44
CA GLY A 767 -9.91 -26.44 47.70
C GLY A 767 -9.33 -27.28 46.56
N THR A 768 -9.99 -27.34 45.40
CA THR A 768 -9.46 -27.98 44.19
C THR A 768 -9.12 -26.94 43.14
N ALA A 769 -7.96 -27.08 42.48
CA ALA A 769 -7.58 -26.21 41.38
C ALA A 769 -8.56 -26.39 40.21
N GLU A 770 -9.31 -25.33 39.91
CA GLU A 770 -10.26 -25.25 38.80
C GLU A 770 -9.57 -24.50 37.66
N ASP A 771 -9.24 -23.22 37.86
CA ASP A 771 -8.72 -22.35 36.79
C ASP A 771 -7.29 -21.89 37.01
N THR A 772 -6.73 -21.31 35.96
CA THR A 772 -5.45 -20.59 35.97
C THR A 772 -5.69 -19.16 35.51
N ILE A 773 -5.24 -18.18 36.28
CA ILE A 773 -5.30 -16.76 35.90
C ILE A 773 -3.91 -16.16 35.76
N ARG A 774 -3.75 -15.13 34.94
CA ARG A 774 -2.53 -14.32 34.81
C ARG A 774 -2.88 -12.94 34.25
N GLY A 775 -2.08 -11.93 34.57
CA GLY A 775 -2.32 -10.55 34.15
C GLY A 775 -3.71 -10.07 34.57
N VAL A 776 -4.12 -10.36 35.80
CA VAL A 776 -5.43 -9.98 36.34
C VAL A 776 -5.20 -9.27 37.67
N GLU A 777 -5.72 -8.05 37.80
CA GLU A 777 -5.56 -7.21 38.98
C GLU A 777 -6.80 -7.24 39.88
N ASN A 778 -7.98 -7.51 39.31
CA ASN A 778 -9.25 -7.46 40.03
C ASN A 778 -9.89 -8.85 40.12
N ILE A 779 -10.39 -9.21 41.29
CA ILE A 779 -11.16 -10.44 41.50
C ILE A 779 -12.53 -10.12 42.08
N LEU A 780 -13.58 -10.59 41.42
CA LEU A 780 -14.93 -10.63 41.94
C LEU A 780 -15.23 -12.07 42.39
N SER A 781 -15.18 -12.34 43.68
CA SER A 781 -15.34 -13.70 44.20
C SER A 781 -16.81 -14.05 44.48
N GLY A 782 -17.04 -15.31 44.85
CA GLY A 782 -18.37 -15.93 44.94
C GLY A 782 -19.02 -15.73 46.30
N SER A 783 -20.03 -16.53 46.63
CA SER A 783 -20.66 -16.49 47.97
C SER A 783 -19.93 -17.36 49.02
N GLY A 784 -18.66 -17.66 48.77
CA GLY A 784 -17.86 -18.61 49.53
C GLY A 784 -17.34 -18.01 50.85
N ALA A 785 -16.34 -18.64 51.45
CA ALA A 785 -15.52 -17.96 52.45
C ALA A 785 -14.13 -17.88 51.84
N ASP A 786 -13.90 -16.79 51.12
CA ASP A 786 -12.87 -16.69 50.11
C ASP A 786 -11.52 -16.24 50.72
N THR A 787 -10.42 -16.58 50.06
CA THR A 787 -9.06 -16.20 50.45
C THR A 787 -8.38 -15.59 49.24
N LEU A 788 -8.35 -14.26 49.19
CA LEU A 788 -7.84 -13.48 48.07
C LEU A 788 -6.55 -12.80 48.51
N VAL A 789 -5.45 -13.07 47.81
CA VAL A 789 -4.14 -12.48 48.10
C VAL A 789 -3.63 -11.80 46.83
N GLY A 790 -3.36 -10.49 46.92
CA GLY A 790 -2.79 -9.69 45.85
C GLY A 790 -1.28 -9.87 45.68
N ASP A 791 -0.74 -9.16 44.70
CA ASP A 791 0.67 -9.24 44.33
C ASP A 791 1.44 -7.94 44.64
N ALA A 792 2.10 -7.34 43.66
CA ALA A 792 2.83 -6.08 43.79
C ALA A 792 2.15 -4.93 43.03
N ALA A 793 1.12 -5.24 42.23
CA ALA A 793 0.29 -4.29 41.50
C ALA A 793 -0.83 -3.76 42.40
N SER A 794 -1.51 -2.72 41.94
CA SER A 794 -2.73 -2.23 42.60
C SER A 794 -3.91 -3.14 42.27
N ASN A 795 -4.38 -3.91 43.24
CA ASN A 795 -5.44 -4.89 43.06
C ASN A 795 -6.79 -4.40 43.60
N MET A 796 -7.90 -4.88 43.03
CA MET A 796 -9.26 -4.67 43.59
C MET A 796 -9.93 -6.01 43.91
N PHE A 797 -10.39 -6.18 45.14
CA PHE A 797 -11.03 -7.40 45.60
C PHE A 797 -12.47 -7.14 46.06
N ARG A 798 -13.41 -7.96 45.57
CA ARG A 798 -14.78 -8.04 46.10
C ARG A 798 -15.07 -9.46 46.58
N GLY A 799 -15.22 -9.62 47.89
CA GLY A 799 -15.53 -10.90 48.57
C GLY A 799 -16.98 -11.38 48.40
N ALA A 800 -17.91 -10.45 48.11
CA ALA A 800 -19.35 -10.71 48.07
C ALA A 800 -19.89 -11.25 49.41
N LEU A 801 -20.66 -12.34 49.43
CA LEU A 801 -21.17 -12.91 50.69
C LEU A 801 -20.16 -13.92 51.21
N GLY A 802 -19.85 -13.91 52.50
CA GLY A 802 -18.84 -14.83 52.98
C GLY A 802 -18.29 -14.46 54.33
N ALA A 803 -17.24 -15.14 54.74
CA ALA A 803 -16.34 -14.61 55.75
C ALA A 803 -14.97 -14.62 55.12
N ASP A 804 -14.67 -13.56 54.40
CA ASP A 804 -13.58 -13.53 53.43
C ASP A 804 -12.29 -13.04 54.08
N PHE A 805 -11.17 -13.56 53.59
CA PHE A 805 -9.84 -13.07 53.92
C PHE A 805 -9.25 -12.40 52.69
N ILE A 806 -9.01 -11.09 52.79
CA ILE A 806 -8.43 -10.28 51.72
C ILE A 806 -7.09 -9.73 52.19
N ASP A 807 -6.04 -10.01 51.44
CA ASP A 807 -4.71 -9.48 51.66
C ASP A 807 -4.24 -8.78 50.38
N GLY A 808 -4.17 -7.45 50.36
CA GLY A 808 -3.76 -6.72 49.15
C GLY A 808 -2.32 -7.00 48.73
N GLY A 809 -1.45 -7.38 49.67
CA GLY A 809 -0.05 -7.63 49.37
C GLY A 809 0.77 -6.35 49.38
N ALA A 810 1.46 -6.05 48.28
CA ALA A 810 2.16 -4.79 48.09
C ALA A 810 1.50 -4.04 46.94
N GLY A 811 1.42 -2.72 47.00
CA GLY A 811 0.73 -1.96 45.97
C GLY A 811 -0.12 -0.88 46.60
N VAL A 812 -1.17 -0.50 45.89
CA VAL A 812 -2.25 0.35 46.42
C VAL A 812 -3.53 -0.41 46.15
N ASP A 813 -3.99 -1.13 47.15
CA ASP A 813 -5.00 -2.17 47.00
C ASP A 813 -6.35 -1.72 47.53
N THR A 814 -7.42 -2.23 46.91
CA THR A 814 -8.79 -1.79 47.15
C THR A 814 -9.68 -2.94 47.57
N ALA A 815 -10.29 -2.84 48.76
CA ALA A 815 -11.41 -3.69 49.15
C ALA A 815 -12.73 -3.01 48.73
N ASP A 816 -13.52 -3.68 47.89
CA ASP A 816 -14.76 -3.17 47.32
C ASP A 816 -16.00 -3.82 47.94
N TYR A 817 -16.79 -3.02 48.67
CA TYR A 817 -18.03 -3.42 49.33
C TYR A 817 -19.28 -2.76 48.75
N ARG A 818 -19.20 -2.14 47.57
CA ARG A 818 -20.30 -1.33 46.99
C ARG A 818 -21.61 -2.10 46.77
N GLU A 819 -21.58 -3.43 46.74
CA GLU A 819 -22.78 -4.27 46.66
C GLU A 819 -23.51 -4.43 48.01
N LYS A 820 -22.82 -4.23 49.13
CA LYS A 820 -23.38 -4.41 50.47
C LYS A 820 -24.46 -3.35 50.73
N THR A 821 -25.66 -3.79 51.11
CA THR A 821 -26.78 -2.88 51.41
C THR A 821 -26.85 -2.47 52.88
N ALA A 822 -26.05 -3.08 53.74
CA ALA A 822 -25.93 -2.74 55.16
C ALA A 822 -24.70 -1.86 55.38
N SER A 823 -24.62 -1.19 56.53
CA SER A 823 -23.47 -0.36 56.90
C SER A 823 -22.19 -1.19 56.96
N VAL A 824 -21.12 -0.67 56.37
CA VAL A 824 -19.75 -1.17 56.41
C VAL A 824 -18.96 -0.34 57.43
N GLU A 825 -18.42 -1.01 58.45
CA GLU A 825 -17.55 -0.40 59.45
C GLU A 825 -16.17 -1.07 59.39
N VAL A 826 -15.12 -0.28 59.17
CA VAL A 826 -13.73 -0.76 59.09
C VAL A 826 -12.75 0.31 59.56
N ALA A 827 -11.68 -0.15 60.21
CA ALA A 827 -10.49 0.66 60.47
C ALA A 827 -9.28 -0.04 59.88
N LEU A 828 -8.59 0.58 58.92
CA LEU A 828 -7.38 0.04 58.31
C LEU A 828 -6.26 -0.05 59.35
N LEU A 829 -5.42 -1.07 59.23
CA LEU A 829 -4.32 -1.35 60.16
C LEU A 829 -3.03 -1.76 59.42
N GLY A 830 -2.87 -1.32 58.17
CA GLY A 830 -1.78 -1.70 57.28
C GLY A 830 -1.61 -3.22 57.20
N GLY A 831 -0.42 -3.72 57.47
CA GLY A 831 -0.09 -5.15 57.38
C GLY A 831 -0.58 -6.05 58.53
N THR A 832 -1.52 -5.56 59.36
CA THR A 832 -2.17 -6.38 60.38
C THR A 832 -3.65 -6.58 60.08
N ASP A 833 -4.17 -7.75 60.44
CA ASP A 833 -5.57 -8.11 60.21
C ASP A 833 -6.53 -7.09 60.85
N SER A 834 -7.40 -6.52 60.01
CA SER A 834 -8.54 -5.69 60.38
C SER A 834 -9.84 -6.43 60.09
N PHE A 835 -10.82 -6.32 60.99
CA PHE A 835 -12.14 -6.88 60.78
C PHE A 835 -13.05 -5.85 60.13
N VAL A 836 -13.77 -6.29 59.10
CA VAL A 836 -14.84 -5.52 58.45
C VAL A 836 -16.17 -5.96 59.03
N PHE A 837 -16.94 -5.01 59.55
CA PHE A 837 -18.26 -5.25 60.12
C PHE A 837 -19.33 -4.81 59.14
N VAL A 838 -20.20 -5.73 58.73
CA VAL A 838 -21.35 -5.45 57.87
C VAL A 838 -22.63 -5.60 58.68
N GLY A 839 -23.40 -4.52 58.80
CA GLY A 839 -24.59 -4.48 59.66
C GLY A 839 -24.30 -4.78 61.14
N GLY A 840 -23.08 -4.52 61.61
CA GLY A 840 -22.63 -4.75 62.99
C GLY A 840 -22.17 -6.18 63.30
N VAL A 841 -22.03 -7.04 62.28
CA VAL A 841 -21.46 -8.39 62.40
C VAL A 841 -20.12 -8.42 61.67
N ALA A 842 -19.08 -8.95 62.32
CA ALA A 842 -17.80 -9.19 61.65
C ALA A 842 -18.02 -10.20 60.52
N GLU A 843 -17.85 -9.75 59.29
CA GLU A 843 -18.01 -10.56 58.08
C GLU A 843 -16.62 -10.95 57.58
N ASP A 844 -15.79 -9.95 57.24
CA ASP A 844 -14.51 -10.19 56.57
C ASP A 844 -13.30 -9.78 57.41
N THR A 845 -12.13 -10.28 57.00
CA THR A 845 -10.82 -9.92 57.53
C THR A 845 -9.97 -9.38 56.38
N ILE A 846 -9.48 -8.15 56.51
CA ILE A 846 -8.64 -7.50 55.50
C ILE A 846 -7.27 -7.09 56.07
N ARG A 847 -6.23 -7.09 55.25
CA ARG A 847 -4.90 -6.56 55.60
C ARG A 847 -4.18 -6.08 54.34
N ASN A 848 -3.18 -5.21 54.50
CA ASN A 848 -2.47 -4.57 53.39
C ASN A 848 -3.45 -3.98 52.36
N ILE A 849 -4.45 -3.25 52.85
CA ILE A 849 -5.44 -2.57 52.00
C ILE A 849 -5.31 -1.08 52.28
N GLU A 850 -5.07 -0.29 51.24
CA GLU A 850 -4.97 1.16 51.33
C GLU A 850 -6.29 1.85 51.01
N ASN A 851 -7.14 1.22 50.17
CA ASN A 851 -8.39 1.81 49.71
C ASN A 851 -9.59 0.96 50.11
N VAL A 852 -10.67 1.62 50.52
CA VAL A 852 -11.95 0.96 50.80
C VAL A 852 -13.07 1.70 50.10
N PHE A 853 -13.86 0.95 49.33
CA PHE A 853 -15.16 1.43 48.86
C PHE A 853 -16.27 0.83 49.73
N GLY A 854 -16.99 1.70 50.43
CA GLY A 854 -18.12 1.38 51.28
C GLY A 854 -19.31 0.81 50.53
N GLY A 855 -20.30 0.38 51.30
CA GLY A 855 -21.56 -0.16 50.82
C GLY A 855 -22.59 0.93 50.50
N LYS A 856 -23.86 0.58 50.64
CA LYS A 856 -25.00 1.50 50.47
C LYS A 856 -25.64 1.88 51.81
N GLY A 857 -24.99 1.52 52.90
CA GLY A 857 -25.44 1.77 54.26
C GLY A 857 -24.83 3.06 54.80
N ASN A 858 -25.02 3.34 56.09
CA ASN A 858 -24.29 4.44 56.72
C ASN A 858 -22.96 3.88 57.22
N ASP A 859 -21.91 4.14 56.47
CA ASP A 859 -20.62 3.49 56.64
C ASP A 859 -19.73 4.26 57.62
N THR A 860 -18.78 3.56 58.23
CA THR A 860 -17.76 4.16 59.08
C THR A 860 -16.40 3.63 58.64
N LEU A 861 -15.69 4.43 57.87
CA LEU A 861 -14.42 4.07 57.25
C LEU A 861 -13.30 4.87 57.92
N THR A 862 -12.35 4.19 58.52
CA THR A 862 -11.17 4.80 59.15
C THR A 862 -9.90 4.29 58.46
N GLY A 863 -9.06 5.19 57.97
CA GLY A 863 -7.76 4.88 57.41
C GLY A 863 -6.70 4.66 58.50
N ASP A 864 -5.46 4.44 58.08
CA ASP A 864 -4.34 4.12 58.96
C ASP A 864 -3.30 5.26 59.06
N GLY A 865 -2.01 4.95 58.89
CA GLY A 865 -0.91 5.93 58.90
C GLY A 865 -0.31 6.17 57.52
N LEU A 866 -0.87 5.54 56.48
CA LEU A 866 -0.46 5.61 55.08
C LEU A 866 -1.48 6.43 54.28
N ALA A 867 -1.19 6.69 53.01
CA ALA A 867 -2.15 7.37 52.14
C ALA A 867 -3.27 6.40 51.73
N ASN A 868 -4.50 6.71 52.12
CA ASN A 868 -5.68 5.88 51.88
C ASN A 868 -6.71 6.57 50.98
N THR A 869 -7.49 5.80 50.22
CA THR A 869 -8.71 6.29 49.55
C THR A 869 -9.95 5.64 50.17
N LEU A 870 -10.76 6.44 50.85
CA LEU A 870 -12.00 6.00 51.49
C LEU A 870 -13.20 6.59 50.74
N ASN A 871 -14.05 5.72 50.19
CA ASN A 871 -15.27 6.11 49.49
C ASN A 871 -16.50 5.63 50.26
N GLY A 872 -17.36 6.53 50.73
CA GLY A 872 -18.60 6.21 51.44
C GLY A 872 -19.70 5.61 50.55
N ASN A 873 -19.64 5.88 49.24
CA ASN A 873 -20.60 5.43 48.24
C ASN A 873 -22.03 5.98 48.46
N ASP A 874 -23.02 5.18 48.86
CA ASP A 874 -24.36 5.70 49.18
C ASP A 874 -24.53 5.63 50.70
N GLY A 875 -24.94 6.70 51.39
CA GLY A 875 -25.03 6.56 52.84
C GLY A 875 -25.12 7.85 53.63
N LYS A 876 -24.73 7.76 54.90
CA LYS A 876 -24.44 8.93 55.73
C LYS A 876 -23.20 8.55 56.47
N ASP A 877 -22.09 8.82 55.85
CA ASP A 877 -20.86 8.09 56.10
C ASP A 877 -19.95 8.90 57.00
N LEU A 878 -19.24 8.20 57.86
CA LEU A 878 -18.23 8.77 58.73
C LEU A 878 -16.86 8.34 58.22
N LEU A 879 -16.10 9.29 57.69
CA LEU A 879 -14.78 9.07 57.12
C LEU A 879 -13.72 9.70 58.02
N THR A 880 -12.71 8.93 58.41
CA THR A 880 -11.54 9.42 59.16
C THR A 880 -10.29 8.96 58.43
N GLY A 881 -9.48 9.88 57.90
CA GLY A 881 -8.27 9.49 57.14
C GLY A 881 -7.23 8.77 57.99
N GLY A 882 -7.10 9.15 59.26
CA GLY A 882 -5.95 8.74 60.06
C GLY A 882 -4.78 9.66 59.74
N GLY A 883 -3.54 9.18 59.74
CA GLY A 883 -2.38 9.95 59.26
C GLY A 883 -2.03 9.53 57.83
N GLY A 884 -1.47 10.41 57.02
CA GLY A 884 -1.21 10.07 55.62
C GLY A 884 -1.50 11.25 54.73
N ALA A 885 -1.67 11.00 53.44
CA ALA A 885 -2.28 11.98 52.55
C ALA A 885 -3.49 11.34 51.90
N ASP A 886 -4.64 11.48 52.55
CA ASP A 886 -5.80 10.64 52.26
C ASP A 886 -6.76 11.28 51.28
N ILE A 887 -7.51 10.45 50.55
CA ILE A 887 -8.64 10.87 49.73
C ILE A 887 -9.93 10.39 50.41
N LEU A 888 -10.75 11.33 50.88
CA LEU A 888 -12.05 11.02 51.48
C LEU A 888 -13.18 11.48 50.56
N ASP A 889 -13.94 10.54 50.03
CA ASP A 889 -15.10 10.79 49.18
C ASP A 889 -16.36 10.33 49.90
N GLY A 890 -17.18 11.27 50.39
CA GLY A 890 -18.41 10.92 51.12
C GLY A 890 -19.47 10.25 50.24
N GLY A 891 -19.43 10.49 48.92
CA GLY A 891 -20.38 9.88 48.00
C GLY A 891 -21.75 10.58 48.00
N ALA A 892 -22.81 9.83 48.18
CA ALA A 892 -24.18 10.32 48.16
C ALA A 892 -24.78 10.41 49.56
N ALA A 893 -25.63 11.42 49.74
CA ALA A 893 -26.31 11.83 50.96
C ALA A 893 -25.51 12.81 51.83
N SER A 894 -25.36 12.61 53.14
CA SER A 894 -24.81 13.66 54.01
C SER A 894 -23.75 13.08 54.92
N ASP A 895 -22.52 13.40 54.57
CA ASP A 895 -21.35 12.65 55.00
C ASP A 895 -20.44 13.51 55.87
N THR A 896 -19.66 12.87 56.71
CA THR A 896 -18.85 13.52 57.74
C THR A 896 -17.40 13.11 57.58
N ALA A 897 -16.52 14.07 57.28
CA ALA A 897 -15.09 13.88 57.47
C ALA A 897 -14.69 14.30 58.90
N SER A 898 -14.05 13.38 59.61
CA SER A 898 -13.67 13.53 61.01
C SER A 898 -12.15 13.63 61.15
N TYR A 899 -11.72 14.70 61.81
CA TYR A 899 -10.34 15.03 62.19
C TYR A 899 -10.17 15.03 63.71
N ARG A 900 -11.07 14.34 64.43
CA ARG A 900 -11.09 14.28 65.90
C ARG A 900 -9.82 13.68 66.51
N ASP A 901 -9.04 12.95 65.71
CA ASP A 901 -7.74 12.38 66.04
C ASP A 901 -6.60 13.40 65.96
N LYS A 902 -6.80 14.55 65.31
CA LYS A 902 -5.77 15.58 65.11
C LYS A 902 -5.64 16.51 66.32
N THR A 903 -4.39 16.84 66.64
CA THR A 903 -4.05 17.80 67.72
C THR A 903 -3.51 19.13 67.20
N ALA A 904 -3.14 19.19 65.92
CA ALA A 904 -2.75 20.42 65.22
C ALA A 904 -3.98 21.07 64.55
N SER A 905 -3.86 22.34 64.16
CA SER A 905 -4.95 23.09 63.50
C SER A 905 -5.33 22.47 62.15
N VAL A 906 -6.60 22.16 61.96
CA VAL A 906 -7.21 21.68 60.71
C VAL A 906 -7.82 22.87 59.97
N SER A 907 -7.57 23.01 58.67
CA SER A 907 -8.15 24.07 57.85
C SER A 907 -8.63 23.53 56.51
N VAL A 908 -9.89 23.80 56.18
CA VAL A 908 -10.56 23.33 54.96
C VAL A 908 -11.64 24.32 54.49
N THR A 909 -11.87 24.35 53.19
CA THR A 909 -13.05 24.99 52.57
C THR A 909 -13.74 23.97 51.67
N LEU A 910 -14.99 23.63 51.99
CA LEU A 910 -15.79 22.69 51.20
C LEU A 910 -16.14 23.28 49.83
N ASP A 911 -16.27 22.40 48.83
CA ASP A 911 -16.68 22.75 47.46
C ASP A 911 -17.51 21.62 46.81
N GLY A 912 -18.40 21.00 47.59
CA GLY A 912 -19.25 19.89 47.16
C GLY A 912 -18.46 18.75 46.49
N ALA A 913 -18.74 18.49 45.21
CA ALA A 913 -18.18 17.37 44.46
C ALA A 913 -16.74 17.57 43.96
N THR A 914 -16.17 18.77 44.10
CA THR A 914 -14.77 19.03 43.72
C THR A 914 -13.84 18.60 44.84
N TYR A 915 -12.69 18.02 44.48
CA TYR A 915 -11.61 17.73 45.43
C TYR A 915 -11.06 19.02 46.06
N THR A 916 -11.15 19.15 47.38
CA THR A 916 -10.57 20.25 48.17
C THR A 916 -9.50 19.72 49.13
N THR A 917 -8.42 20.48 49.31
CA THR A 917 -7.32 20.10 50.19
C THR A 917 -7.61 20.50 51.64
N VAL A 918 -7.45 19.56 52.55
CA VAL A 918 -7.43 19.80 53.99
C VAL A 918 -5.99 19.99 54.44
N THR A 919 -5.74 21.05 55.19
CA THR A 919 -4.42 21.32 55.75
C THR A 919 -4.42 21.10 57.25
N VAL A 920 -3.42 20.39 57.76
CA VAL A 920 -3.25 20.12 59.19
C VAL A 920 -1.90 20.64 59.63
N GLY A 921 -1.88 21.50 60.64
CA GLY A 921 -0.68 22.24 61.05
C GLY A 921 -0.08 23.13 59.94
N GLY A 922 -0.88 23.49 58.93
CA GLY A 922 -0.47 24.29 57.77
C GLY A 922 0.20 23.50 56.63
N VAL A 923 0.22 22.17 56.71
CA VAL A 923 0.68 21.27 55.64
C VAL A 923 -0.55 20.60 55.01
N ALA A 924 -0.57 20.45 53.69
CA ALA A 924 -1.59 19.64 53.02
C ALA A 924 -1.47 18.19 53.50
N GLU A 925 -2.52 17.69 54.15
CA GLU A 925 -2.61 16.30 54.60
C GLU A 925 -3.58 15.59 53.66
N ASP A 926 -4.88 15.88 53.74
CA ASP A 926 -5.89 15.13 52.99
C ASP A 926 -6.50 15.92 51.83
N THR A 927 -7.25 15.20 51.00
CA THR A 927 -8.14 15.74 49.98
C THR A 927 -9.52 15.16 50.17
N ILE A 928 -10.55 16.01 50.22
CA ILE A 928 -11.93 15.56 50.42
C ILE A 928 -12.86 16.03 49.31
N ARG A 929 -13.93 15.29 49.05
CA ARG A 929 -15.06 15.69 48.19
C ARG A 929 -16.35 15.02 48.64
N ASN A 930 -17.49 15.55 48.20
CA ASN A 930 -18.82 15.06 48.58
C ASN A 930 -18.97 14.90 50.09
N VAL A 931 -18.50 15.88 50.85
CA VAL A 931 -18.58 15.89 52.32
C VAL A 931 -19.29 17.18 52.72
N GLU A 932 -20.40 17.05 53.45
CA GLU A 932 -21.18 18.19 53.92
C GLU A 932 -20.83 18.56 55.36
N ASN A 933 -20.29 17.61 56.15
CA ASN A 933 -20.05 17.78 57.57
C ASN A 933 -18.56 17.61 57.90
N ILE A 934 -18.02 18.50 58.74
CA ILE A 934 -16.63 18.46 59.20
C ILE A 934 -16.57 18.49 60.72
N TRP A 935 -15.86 17.52 61.29
CA TRP A 935 -15.46 17.52 62.69
C TRP A 935 -13.97 17.81 62.79
N GLY A 936 -13.59 18.96 63.34
CA GLY A 936 -12.21 19.33 63.64
C GLY A 936 -11.60 18.55 64.80
N GLY A 937 -10.36 18.90 65.13
CA GLY A 937 -9.54 18.22 66.14
C GLY A 937 -9.53 18.94 67.49
N THR A 938 -8.38 18.90 68.15
CA THR A 938 -8.10 19.69 69.38
C THR A 938 -7.20 20.91 69.14
N GLY A 939 -6.92 21.23 67.88
CA GLY A 939 -6.13 22.39 67.45
C GLY A 939 -7.01 23.63 67.28
N ASN A 940 -6.41 24.76 66.89
CA ASN A 940 -7.21 25.93 66.52
C ASN A 940 -7.58 25.84 65.04
N ASP A 941 -8.77 25.33 64.76
CA ASP A 941 -9.19 24.92 63.43
C ASP A 941 -9.83 26.08 62.64
N SER A 942 -9.83 25.98 61.31
CA SER A 942 -10.43 26.95 60.38
C SER A 942 -11.29 26.21 59.36
N LEU A 943 -12.56 26.02 59.69
CA LEU A 943 -13.49 25.19 58.92
C LEU A 943 -14.48 26.08 58.17
N SER A 944 -14.51 25.94 56.84
CA SER A 944 -15.45 26.66 55.97
C SER A 944 -16.34 25.68 55.21
N GLY A 945 -17.66 25.86 55.33
CA GLY A 945 -18.66 25.19 54.52
C GLY A 945 -18.76 25.75 53.10
N ASP A 946 -19.72 25.23 52.35
CA ASP A 946 -20.00 25.57 50.95
C ASP A 946 -21.37 26.25 50.79
N ALA A 947 -22.10 25.94 49.72
CA ALA A 947 -23.44 26.48 49.47
C ALA A 947 -24.58 25.53 49.92
N ASN A 948 -24.23 24.35 50.43
CA ASN A 948 -25.16 23.35 50.94
C ASN A 948 -25.37 23.51 52.45
N ALA A 949 -26.27 22.72 53.04
CA ALA A 949 -26.42 22.72 54.50
C ALA A 949 -25.28 21.91 55.13
N ASN A 950 -24.36 22.58 55.81
CA ASN A 950 -23.18 21.94 56.40
C ASN A 950 -23.29 21.79 57.93
N LEU A 951 -22.62 20.80 58.51
CA LEU A 951 -22.36 20.72 59.95
C LEU A 951 -20.87 20.90 60.22
N LEU A 952 -20.52 21.97 60.92
CA LEU A 952 -19.15 22.30 61.29
C LEU A 952 -19.00 22.18 62.81
N SER A 953 -18.08 21.34 63.27
CA SER A 953 -17.73 21.24 64.68
C SER A 953 -16.24 21.45 64.87
N GLY A 954 -15.83 22.60 65.39
CA GLY A 954 -14.42 22.94 65.61
C GLY A 954 -13.72 21.93 66.53
N GLY A 955 -14.35 21.58 67.64
CA GLY A 955 -13.82 20.62 68.59
C GLY A 955 -13.20 21.31 69.78
N GLY A 956 -11.98 20.94 70.13
CA GLY A 956 -11.23 21.63 71.17
C GLY A 956 -10.28 22.64 70.55
N GLY A 957 -10.13 23.83 71.13
CA GLY A 957 -9.26 24.87 70.56
C GLY A 957 -10.03 26.16 70.37
N SER A 958 -9.37 27.21 69.88
CA SER A 958 -10.09 28.44 69.53
C SER A 958 -10.29 28.48 68.03
N ASP A 959 -11.44 27.97 67.59
CA ASP A 959 -11.67 27.66 66.18
C ASP A 959 -12.31 28.82 65.41
N ILE A 960 -12.18 28.82 64.10
CA ILE A 960 -12.82 29.75 63.17
C ILE A 960 -13.76 28.92 62.29
N LEU A 961 -15.06 29.21 62.38
CA LEU A 961 -16.09 28.49 61.64
C LEU A 961 -16.80 29.46 60.69
N PHE A 962 -16.94 29.09 59.42
CA PHE A 962 -17.66 29.84 58.39
C PHE A 962 -18.64 28.90 57.70
N GLY A 963 -19.94 29.12 57.85
CA GLY A 963 -20.99 28.24 57.31
C GLY A 963 -21.08 28.33 55.79
N GLY A 964 -20.99 29.53 55.24
CA GLY A 964 -21.22 29.79 53.82
C GLY A 964 -22.68 30.18 53.55
N ALA A 965 -23.22 29.68 52.44
CA ALA A 965 -24.64 29.82 52.15
C ALA A 965 -25.31 28.49 52.47
N GLY A 966 -26.45 28.49 53.15
CA GLY A 966 -27.02 27.23 53.59
C GLY A 966 -27.89 27.41 54.82
N ALA A 967 -28.30 26.30 55.41
CA ALA A 967 -28.86 26.28 56.74
C ALA A 967 -27.91 25.45 57.61
N ASP A 968 -26.91 26.11 58.16
CA ASP A 968 -25.70 25.46 58.66
C ASP A 968 -25.80 25.17 60.16
N ILE A 969 -25.07 24.16 60.60
CA ILE A 969 -25.03 23.72 61.98
C ILE A 969 -23.61 23.95 62.51
N PHE A 970 -23.50 24.76 63.55
CA PHE A 970 -22.25 24.93 64.30
C PHE A 970 -22.36 24.16 65.62
N GLN A 971 -21.58 23.10 65.77
CA GLN A 971 -21.69 22.17 66.88
C GLN A 971 -20.57 22.35 67.91
N PHE A 972 -20.97 22.52 69.18
CA PHE A 972 -20.13 22.66 70.36
C PHE A 972 -20.25 21.41 71.25
N ASP A 973 -19.25 20.55 71.20
CA ASP A 973 -19.27 19.22 71.81
C ASP A 973 -18.01 18.84 72.61
N PHE A 974 -17.08 19.78 72.80
CA PHE A 974 -15.88 19.63 73.64
C PHE A 974 -15.94 20.41 74.96
N ALA A 975 -15.05 20.07 75.88
CA ALA A 975 -14.97 20.70 77.20
C ALA A 975 -14.69 22.21 77.10
N LEU A 976 -15.52 23.01 77.78
CA LEU A 976 -15.41 24.48 77.75
C LEU A 976 -14.20 24.98 78.56
N GLY A 977 -13.58 26.08 78.14
CA GLY A 977 -12.48 26.70 78.88
C GLY A 977 -11.95 27.95 78.19
N SER A 978 -11.09 28.70 78.87
CA SER A 978 -10.53 29.96 78.33
C SER A 978 -9.62 29.79 77.11
N THR A 979 -9.27 28.55 76.75
CA THR A 979 -8.52 28.18 75.56
C THR A 979 -9.39 27.48 74.51
N ASN A 980 -10.67 27.27 74.80
CA ASN A 980 -11.64 26.60 73.92
C ASN A 980 -12.83 27.55 73.66
N VAL A 981 -12.60 28.56 72.83
CA VAL A 981 -13.57 29.62 72.51
C VAL A 981 -13.58 29.85 71.02
N ASP A 982 -14.64 29.40 70.36
CA ASP A 982 -14.70 29.43 68.90
C ASP A 982 -15.25 30.76 68.38
N THR A 983 -14.99 31.04 67.12
CA THR A 983 -15.49 32.21 66.40
C THR A 983 -16.29 31.75 65.19
N VAL A 984 -17.59 32.00 65.19
CA VAL A 984 -18.43 31.82 64.00
C VAL A 984 -18.45 33.15 63.23
N LEU A 985 -18.01 33.12 61.98
CA LEU A 985 -17.76 34.32 61.18
C LEU A 985 -19.00 34.90 60.53
N ASP A 986 -19.98 34.06 60.17
CA ASP A 986 -21.05 34.43 59.24
C ASP A 986 -22.44 33.93 59.65
N PHE A 987 -22.69 33.63 60.93
CA PHE A 987 -23.99 33.15 61.39
C PHE A 987 -25.17 34.01 60.87
N THR A 988 -26.07 33.39 60.12
CA THR A 988 -27.24 33.99 59.47
C THR A 988 -28.56 33.34 59.91
N ALA A 989 -29.67 33.72 59.24
CA ALA A 989 -31.00 33.21 59.57
C ALA A 989 -31.26 31.88 58.86
N GLY A 990 -31.37 30.80 59.64
CA GLY A 990 -31.49 29.42 59.13
C GLY A 990 -30.52 28.50 59.86
N ASP A 991 -29.37 29.06 60.23
CA ASP A 991 -28.29 28.38 60.95
C ASP A 991 -28.69 28.03 62.38
N ARG A 992 -28.01 27.04 62.95
CA ARG A 992 -28.26 26.53 64.29
C ARG A 992 -26.98 26.27 65.07
N LEU A 993 -27.05 26.51 66.37
CA LEU A 993 -26.00 26.22 67.33
C LEU A 993 -26.34 24.92 68.06
N PHE A 994 -25.59 23.87 67.79
CA PHE A 994 -25.78 22.57 68.41
C PHE A 994 -24.91 22.47 69.67
N LEU A 995 -25.52 22.20 70.82
CA LEU A 995 -24.84 22.12 72.10
C LEU A 995 -24.91 20.68 72.64
N SER A 996 -23.77 20.02 72.79
CA SER A 996 -23.74 18.64 73.26
C SER A 996 -24.07 18.54 74.76
N LYS A 997 -24.98 17.64 75.12
CA LYS A 997 -25.39 17.45 76.53
C LYS A 997 -24.29 16.87 77.40
N SER A 998 -23.26 16.25 76.83
CA SER A 998 -22.08 15.79 77.56
C SER A 998 -21.25 16.97 78.12
N VAL A 999 -21.32 18.13 77.48
CA VAL A 999 -20.64 19.37 77.87
C VAL A 999 -21.59 20.27 78.65
N PHE A 1000 -22.76 20.54 78.10
CA PHE A 1000 -23.76 21.45 78.65
C PHE A 1000 -24.74 20.72 79.59
N THR A 1001 -24.17 20.00 80.56
CA THR A 1001 -24.84 18.98 81.39
C THR A 1001 -26.07 19.44 82.18
N THR A 1002 -26.23 20.75 82.42
CA THR A 1002 -27.36 21.30 83.21
C THR A 1002 -28.54 21.73 82.35
N LEU A 1003 -28.46 21.59 81.03
CA LEU A 1003 -29.52 21.94 80.08
C LEU A 1003 -30.47 20.76 79.79
N SER A 1004 -31.75 21.04 79.57
CA SER A 1004 -32.78 20.04 79.23
C SER A 1004 -32.78 19.74 77.73
N GLY A 1005 -32.92 18.47 77.33
CA GLY A 1005 -32.73 18.04 75.92
C GLY A 1005 -33.79 18.57 74.94
N GLY A 1006 -33.44 18.64 73.65
CA GLY A 1006 -34.27 19.25 72.60
C GLY A 1006 -33.87 20.70 72.32
N THR A 1007 -34.80 21.55 71.90
CA THR A 1007 -34.56 23.00 71.77
C THR A 1007 -34.31 23.63 73.14
N LEU A 1008 -33.39 24.60 73.22
CA LEU A 1008 -33.13 25.32 74.47
C LEU A 1008 -34.41 25.99 74.99
N ALA A 1009 -34.71 25.80 76.27
CA ALA A 1009 -35.86 26.47 76.87
C ALA A 1009 -35.61 27.98 76.96
N ALA A 1010 -36.59 28.80 76.58
CA ALA A 1010 -36.47 30.26 76.60
C ALA A 1010 -36.09 30.83 77.98
N THR A 1011 -36.44 30.14 79.08
CA THR A 1011 -36.05 30.51 80.44
C THR A 1011 -34.57 30.29 80.75
N GLN A 1012 -33.87 29.51 79.92
CA GLN A 1012 -32.45 29.18 80.04
C GLN A 1012 -31.54 30.07 79.19
N PHE A 1013 -32.12 30.93 78.36
CA PHE A 1013 -31.38 31.85 77.50
C PHE A 1013 -31.48 33.29 78.01
N TYR A 1014 -30.37 34.03 77.96
CA TYR A 1014 -30.32 35.45 78.28
C TYR A 1014 -29.47 36.19 77.24
N ALA A 1015 -30.01 37.25 76.64
CA ALA A 1015 -29.29 38.08 75.69
C ALA A 1015 -29.44 39.56 76.04
N ALA A 1016 -28.33 40.28 76.17
CA ALA A 1016 -28.29 41.73 76.38
C ALA A 1016 -26.91 42.30 76.04
N ALA A 1017 -26.80 43.63 75.91
CA ALA A 1017 -25.53 44.30 75.74
C ALA A 1017 -24.62 44.12 76.98
N ASP A 1018 -23.36 43.77 76.75
CA ASP A 1018 -22.30 43.54 77.73
C ASP A 1018 -22.62 42.39 78.72
N ALA A 1019 -23.47 41.44 78.30
CA ALA A 1019 -23.94 40.33 79.14
C ALA A 1019 -22.87 39.23 79.29
N THR A 1020 -22.28 39.13 80.49
CA THR A 1020 -21.20 38.15 80.78
C THR A 1020 -21.55 37.14 81.89
N ALA A 1021 -22.76 37.22 82.47
CA ALA A 1021 -23.21 36.32 83.54
C ALA A 1021 -24.75 36.18 83.55
N ALA A 1022 -25.26 35.08 84.12
CA ALA A 1022 -26.69 34.86 84.30
C ALA A 1022 -27.32 35.89 85.25
N GLN A 1023 -28.58 36.25 85.02
CA GLN A 1023 -29.35 37.12 85.93
C GLN A 1023 -30.09 36.32 87.02
N ASN A 1024 -30.27 35.02 86.82
CA ASN A 1024 -30.93 34.12 87.75
C ASN A 1024 -30.52 32.66 87.52
N ALA A 1025 -30.82 31.80 88.50
CA ALA A 1025 -30.45 30.38 88.52
C ALA A 1025 -30.95 29.54 87.32
N ASN A 1026 -31.96 30.01 86.57
CA ASN A 1026 -32.49 29.28 85.43
C ASN A 1026 -31.77 29.62 84.12
N GLN A 1027 -31.14 30.79 84.01
CA GLN A 1027 -30.40 31.19 82.81
C GLN A 1027 -29.02 30.52 82.80
N LYS A 1028 -28.70 29.90 81.67
CA LYS A 1028 -27.54 29.02 81.52
C LYS A 1028 -26.73 29.34 80.28
N ILE A 1029 -27.37 29.80 79.20
CA ILE A 1029 -26.69 30.32 78.01
C ILE A 1029 -26.90 31.84 78.00
N ILE A 1030 -25.79 32.58 77.95
CA ILE A 1030 -25.77 34.04 77.96
C ILE A 1030 -25.12 34.52 76.66
N TYR A 1031 -25.77 35.47 76.00
CA TYR A 1031 -25.30 36.08 74.76
C TYR A 1031 -25.10 37.58 74.95
N ASP A 1032 -23.87 38.04 74.77
CA ASP A 1032 -23.55 39.46 74.71
C ASP A 1032 -23.85 40.01 73.32
N THR A 1033 -24.90 40.82 73.20
CA THR A 1033 -25.29 41.41 71.91
C THR A 1033 -24.32 42.50 71.43
N THR A 1034 -23.40 43.00 72.27
CA THR A 1034 -22.39 44.01 71.90
C THR A 1034 -21.16 43.36 71.28
N SER A 1035 -20.68 42.25 71.86
CA SER A 1035 -19.43 41.59 71.47
C SER A 1035 -19.62 40.28 70.70
N GLY A 1036 -20.85 39.77 70.66
CA GLY A 1036 -21.18 38.48 70.04
C GLY A 1036 -20.79 37.27 70.89
N ALA A 1037 -20.25 37.48 72.10
CA ALA A 1037 -19.78 36.41 72.96
C ALA A 1037 -20.93 35.58 73.56
N LEU A 1038 -20.76 34.27 73.53
CA LEU A 1038 -21.64 33.27 74.14
C LEU A 1038 -20.96 32.65 75.36
N TYR A 1039 -21.67 32.62 76.48
CA TYR A 1039 -21.21 32.07 77.75
C TYR A 1039 -22.16 30.99 78.27
N TYR A 1040 -21.59 29.96 78.91
CA TYR A 1040 -22.32 28.95 79.66
C TYR A 1040 -22.08 29.10 81.16
N ASP A 1041 -23.17 29.19 81.90
CA ASP A 1041 -23.19 29.27 83.36
C ASP A 1041 -23.92 28.06 83.94
N ALA A 1042 -23.16 27.01 84.29
CA ALA A 1042 -23.74 25.74 84.73
C ALA A 1042 -24.57 25.86 86.03
N ASP A 1043 -24.17 26.71 86.98
CA ASP A 1043 -24.86 26.85 88.27
C ASP A 1043 -25.89 28.00 88.28
N GLY A 1044 -25.79 28.96 87.35
CA GLY A 1044 -26.70 30.10 87.21
C GLY A 1044 -26.65 31.06 88.41
N SER A 1045 -25.61 30.97 89.23
CA SER A 1045 -25.52 31.67 90.51
C SER A 1045 -24.71 32.95 90.40
N LEU A 1046 -25.28 34.07 90.86
CA LEU A 1046 -24.59 35.37 91.00
C LEU A 1046 -23.40 35.35 91.98
N SER A 1047 -23.12 34.22 92.64
CA SER A 1047 -22.03 34.06 93.61
C SER A 1047 -21.37 32.68 93.50
N GLY A 1048 -20.21 32.60 92.84
CA GLY A 1048 -19.24 31.53 93.10
C GLY A 1048 -18.48 30.96 91.91
N HIS A 1049 -19.07 30.94 90.71
CA HIS A 1049 -18.42 30.45 89.49
C HIS A 1049 -18.60 31.46 88.35
N THR A 1050 -17.52 31.74 87.62
CA THR A 1050 -17.55 32.62 86.44
C THR A 1050 -18.13 31.85 85.26
N ALA A 1051 -19.13 32.43 84.58
CA ALA A 1051 -19.64 31.90 83.32
C ALA A 1051 -18.47 31.69 82.34
N VAL A 1052 -18.47 30.55 81.65
CA VAL A 1052 -17.39 30.15 80.76
C VAL A 1052 -17.78 30.55 79.35
N GLN A 1053 -16.99 31.43 78.73
CA GLN A 1053 -17.17 31.75 77.31
C GLN A 1053 -16.89 30.51 76.48
N PHE A 1054 -17.69 30.25 75.45
CA PHE A 1054 -17.48 29.11 74.56
C PHE A 1054 -17.51 29.47 73.07
N ALA A 1055 -18.11 30.61 72.70
CA ALA A 1055 -18.09 31.05 71.31
C ALA A 1055 -18.20 32.57 71.20
N VAL A 1056 -17.94 33.09 69.99
CA VAL A 1056 -18.17 34.46 69.55
C VAL A 1056 -18.84 34.41 68.18
N LEU A 1057 -19.97 35.09 68.00
CA LEU A 1057 -20.61 35.27 66.70
C LEU A 1057 -20.25 36.63 66.12
N SER A 1058 -19.42 36.67 65.08
CA SER A 1058 -18.81 37.89 64.55
C SER A 1058 -19.82 38.87 63.93
N THR A 1059 -20.94 38.37 63.41
CA THR A 1059 -22.02 39.18 62.81
C THR A 1059 -22.95 39.82 63.84
N HIS A 1060 -22.82 39.46 65.11
CA HIS A 1060 -23.70 39.91 66.20
C HIS A 1060 -25.22 39.70 65.89
N PRO A 1061 -25.64 38.47 65.51
CA PRO A 1061 -27.01 38.21 65.08
C PRO A 1061 -28.01 38.34 66.24
N SER A 1062 -29.27 38.61 65.90
CA SER A 1062 -30.35 38.52 66.89
C SER A 1062 -30.69 37.07 67.17
N LEU A 1063 -30.19 36.53 68.29
CA LEU A 1063 -30.46 35.16 68.71
C LEU A 1063 -31.73 35.02 69.57
N THR A 1064 -32.36 33.86 69.44
CA THR A 1064 -33.43 33.35 70.28
C THR A 1064 -33.05 31.98 70.83
N ALA A 1065 -33.79 31.50 71.82
CA ALA A 1065 -33.59 30.12 72.31
C ALA A 1065 -33.87 29.05 71.23
N GLY A 1066 -34.58 29.39 70.15
CA GLY A 1066 -34.87 28.48 69.03
C GLY A 1066 -33.67 28.18 68.14
N ASP A 1067 -32.65 29.03 68.17
CA ASP A 1067 -31.41 28.88 67.39
C ASP A 1067 -30.46 27.87 68.04
N PHE A 1068 -30.74 27.44 69.27
CA PHE A 1068 -29.96 26.46 70.01
C PHE A 1068 -30.69 25.11 70.07
N VAL A 1069 -29.99 24.06 69.67
CA VAL A 1069 -30.47 22.67 69.74
C VAL A 1069 -29.52 21.87 70.61
N LEU A 1070 -30.05 21.12 71.57
CA LEU A 1070 -29.23 20.21 72.36
C LEU A 1070 -29.20 18.83 71.75
N VAL A 1071 -28.00 18.36 71.44
CA VAL A 1071 -27.74 17.03 70.90
C VAL A 1071 -27.18 16.10 71.97
N VAL A 1072 -27.59 14.83 71.92
CA VAL A 1072 -27.25 13.80 72.92
C VAL A 1072 -26.01 13.06 72.49
#